data_AF-A0A926NCA7-F1
#
_entry.id   AF-A0A926NCA7-F1
#
_cell.length_a   1.000
_cell.length_b   1.000
_cell.length_c   1.000
_cell.angle_alpha   90.00
_cell.angle_beta   90.00
_cell.angle_gamma   90.00
#
_symmetry.space_group_name_H-M   'P 1'
#
loop_
_entity.id
_entity.type
_entity.pdbx_description
1 polymer ?
#
loop_
_entity_poly.entity_id
_entity_poly.type
_entity_poly.pdbx_seq_one_letter_code
_entity_poly.pdbx_strand_id
1 'polypeptide(L)'
;MDQMVLQAQQWVNSEYSGRSGFTIAPEDGRTGWSTMFSLTTALQLELGITKTAHSFGSGTLAALERLGDISMSSNTNSNIVKIIQCGLYCKGYQPYGITGVFDLNTAEAIRDIKENIGLYTPDGVVTPKLFKALLNMDSYVQLAGGSGSVRNIQQWLNRNYNHRKNFYFIPCDGLFSRDIQKALVYAIQYEEGLSDSVANGRFGPTTQRLLPTLSIGNDNKFVSLFQAAMIFNNYAVPFDGVFSQLLSDKVKEFQEFVTLPTTGIGDFQTWASLLVSTGDPHRTTTACDTIREITSERAKVLKQKGYETVGRYLVNASHTNENVHDKKIQVGELQTIFKEGLSMFPIYQTYGGEANYFNYQQGLEDGSAAASAAEGYGFKSGTTIYFAVDFDALGSDITNNIIPHFRGIAEGISPNYNIGVYGSRNVCIQVSEAGLAEKSFVSGMSTGFSGNLGYPLPRNWIYDQIRETGPGEDGLNFGLDHVIKRYDDSVRSVVEPIPHSLWVSNIDGTLDGFIEVKKGQVWYFWEKGNGNATFRTWDFKNSIWKELTLWPQPNGTYKVYGDEGPFTLYPIKYWEGLTLKFPTKFYLNKGCISDNKYRTLPAGTVITLDHTTGFISDVDNDSIQFVSIRGYKNSVFDGDRVSGWIHFPTQDVDPSSYVIDTPFN
;
A
#
# COMPACT_ATOMS: atom_id res chain seq x y z
N MET A 1 -23.20 -23.09 -16.54
CA MET A 1 -24.60 -22.70 -16.32
C MET A 1 -25.28 -23.89 -15.69
N ASP A 2 -25.88 -23.69 -14.52
CA ASP A 2 -26.65 -24.69 -13.80
C ASP A 2 -28.14 -24.51 -14.13
N GLN A 3 -28.79 -25.57 -14.61
CA GLN A 3 -30.20 -25.51 -15.01
C GLN A 3 -31.16 -25.34 -13.84
N MET A 4 -30.82 -25.87 -12.66
CA MET A 4 -31.68 -25.74 -11.48
C MET A 4 -31.57 -24.36 -10.87
N VAL A 5 -30.37 -23.75 -10.92
CA VAL A 5 -30.21 -22.33 -10.57
C VAL A 5 -30.99 -21.42 -11.54
N LEU A 6 -30.97 -21.72 -12.84
CA LEU A 6 -31.77 -20.98 -13.82
C LEU A 6 -33.27 -21.08 -13.51
N GLN A 7 -33.77 -22.27 -13.20
CA GLN A 7 -35.16 -22.46 -12.80
C GLN A 7 -35.51 -21.72 -11.50
N ALA A 8 -34.60 -21.68 -10.53
CA ALA A 8 -34.79 -20.91 -9.31
C ALA A 8 -34.90 -19.40 -9.59
N GLN A 9 -34.03 -18.87 -10.48
CA GLN A 9 -34.05 -17.48 -10.93
C GLN A 9 -35.38 -17.15 -11.65
N GLN A 10 -35.78 -18.00 -12.60
CA GLN A 10 -37.04 -17.85 -13.34
C GLN A 10 -38.26 -17.90 -12.43
N TRP A 11 -38.30 -18.85 -11.50
CA TRP A 11 -39.40 -18.98 -10.55
C TRP A 11 -39.53 -17.73 -9.67
N VAL A 12 -38.43 -17.27 -9.03
CA VAL A 12 -38.49 -16.12 -8.13
C VAL A 12 -38.85 -14.84 -8.90
N ASN A 13 -38.36 -14.68 -10.13
CA ASN A 13 -38.74 -13.56 -10.98
C ASN A 13 -40.23 -13.60 -11.36
N SER A 14 -40.73 -14.76 -11.79
CA SER A 14 -42.13 -14.93 -12.18
C SER A 14 -43.10 -14.66 -11.02
N GLU A 15 -42.74 -15.09 -9.80
CA GLU A 15 -43.62 -14.99 -8.63
C GLU A 15 -43.65 -13.58 -8.03
N TYR A 16 -42.51 -12.87 -8.05
CA TYR A 16 -42.35 -11.62 -7.31
C TYR A 16 -42.11 -10.37 -8.16
N SER A 17 -41.97 -10.49 -9.48
CA SER A 17 -41.84 -9.31 -10.35
C SER A 17 -43.04 -8.36 -10.18
N GLY A 18 -42.75 -7.07 -10.09
CA GLY A 18 -43.74 -6.02 -9.81
C GLY A 18 -44.13 -5.85 -8.33
N ARG A 19 -43.69 -6.71 -7.42
CA ARG A 19 -43.85 -6.49 -5.97
C ARG A 19 -42.93 -5.36 -5.49
N SER A 20 -43.46 -4.47 -4.66
CA SER A 20 -42.67 -3.36 -4.11
C SER A 20 -41.43 -3.88 -3.36
N GLY A 21 -40.27 -3.32 -3.69
CA GLY A 21 -38.99 -3.67 -3.07
C GLY A 21 -38.31 -4.93 -3.61
N PHE A 22 -38.95 -5.68 -4.52
CA PHE A 22 -38.32 -6.84 -5.18
C PHE A 22 -37.43 -6.41 -6.36
N THR A 23 -36.29 -7.08 -6.52
CA THR A 23 -35.36 -6.88 -7.64
C THR A 23 -35.20 -8.21 -8.39
N ILE A 24 -35.27 -8.16 -9.72
CA ILE A 24 -35.15 -9.32 -10.60
C ILE A 24 -33.73 -9.89 -10.55
N ALA A 25 -33.61 -11.21 -10.43
CA ALA A 25 -32.34 -11.92 -10.55
C ALA A 25 -31.99 -12.10 -12.04
N PRO A 26 -30.70 -12.04 -12.43
CA PRO A 26 -30.29 -12.40 -13.77
C PRO A 26 -30.61 -13.88 -14.03
N GLU A 27 -31.24 -14.20 -15.15
CA GLU A 27 -31.59 -15.58 -15.53
C GLU A 27 -30.47 -16.21 -16.36
N ASP A 28 -29.30 -16.38 -15.74
CA ASP A 28 -28.08 -16.87 -16.39
C ASP A 28 -27.64 -18.26 -15.90
N GLY A 29 -28.40 -18.86 -14.98
CA GLY A 29 -28.07 -20.11 -14.30
C GLY A 29 -26.74 -20.06 -13.55
N ARG A 30 -26.34 -18.89 -13.07
CA ARG A 30 -25.15 -18.70 -12.22
C ARG A 30 -25.58 -18.14 -10.87
N THR A 31 -25.19 -18.83 -9.80
CA THR A 31 -25.40 -18.31 -8.46
C THR A 31 -24.54 -17.06 -8.25
N GLY A 32 -25.12 -16.03 -7.65
CA GLY A 32 -24.43 -14.79 -7.30
C GLY A 32 -25.27 -13.93 -6.36
N TRP A 33 -24.69 -12.82 -5.91
CA TRP A 33 -25.34 -11.92 -4.94
C TRP A 33 -26.73 -11.47 -5.40
N SER A 34 -26.91 -11.12 -6.68
CA SER A 34 -28.22 -10.73 -7.21
C SER A 34 -29.28 -11.83 -7.03
N THR A 35 -28.91 -13.10 -7.22
CA THR A 35 -29.83 -14.24 -6.98
C THR A 35 -30.16 -14.37 -5.49
N MET A 36 -29.16 -14.27 -4.60
CA MET A 36 -29.37 -14.31 -3.14
C MET A 36 -30.23 -13.14 -2.63
N PHE A 37 -30.05 -11.94 -3.19
CA PHE A 37 -30.83 -10.76 -2.85
C PHE A 37 -32.29 -10.90 -3.25
N SER A 38 -32.57 -11.45 -4.44
CA SER A 38 -33.94 -11.74 -4.87
C SER A 38 -34.61 -12.79 -3.98
N LEU A 39 -33.94 -13.90 -3.67
CA LEU A 39 -34.48 -14.94 -2.77
C LEU A 39 -34.69 -14.42 -1.33
N THR A 40 -33.77 -13.60 -0.81
CA THR A 40 -33.91 -12.95 0.50
C THR A 40 -35.10 -12.02 0.53
N THR A 41 -35.29 -11.23 -0.53
CA THR A 41 -36.40 -10.29 -0.64
C THR A 41 -37.74 -11.03 -0.77
N ALA A 42 -37.78 -12.10 -1.57
CA ALA A 42 -38.93 -13.00 -1.66
C ALA A 42 -39.32 -13.54 -0.28
N LEU A 43 -38.35 -14.02 0.50
CA LEU A 43 -38.60 -14.50 1.87
C LEU A 43 -39.18 -13.41 2.76
N GLN A 44 -38.60 -12.21 2.73
CA GLN A 44 -39.10 -11.08 3.51
C GLN A 44 -40.57 -10.76 3.17
N LEU A 45 -40.94 -10.80 1.89
CA LEU A 45 -42.31 -10.59 1.44
C LEU A 45 -43.25 -11.69 1.95
N GLU A 46 -42.84 -12.97 1.92
CA GLU A 46 -43.62 -14.08 2.48
C GLU A 46 -43.77 -14.00 4.00
N LEU A 47 -42.80 -13.39 4.69
CA LEU A 47 -42.86 -13.12 6.13
C LEU A 47 -43.66 -11.85 6.48
N GLY A 48 -44.26 -11.19 5.49
CA GLY A 48 -45.08 -9.98 5.68
C GLY A 48 -44.27 -8.70 5.93
N ILE A 49 -42.96 -8.70 5.61
CA ILE A 49 -42.11 -7.51 5.72
C ILE A 49 -42.36 -6.61 4.51
N THR A 50 -42.85 -5.40 4.74
CA THR A 50 -43.26 -4.45 3.68
C THR A 50 -42.15 -3.51 3.22
N LYS A 51 -41.12 -3.29 4.05
CA LYS A 51 -39.89 -2.56 3.70
C LYS A 51 -38.76 -3.57 3.59
N THR A 52 -38.59 -4.13 2.40
CA THR A 52 -37.59 -5.16 2.13
C THR A 52 -36.19 -4.56 2.00
N ALA A 53 -35.18 -5.43 2.12
CA ALA A 53 -33.77 -5.09 1.94
C ALA A 53 -33.03 -6.29 1.33
N HIS A 54 -31.97 -6.01 0.58
CA HIS A 54 -31.08 -7.05 0.01
C HIS A 54 -30.30 -7.85 1.07
N SER A 55 -30.41 -7.48 2.36
CA SER A 55 -29.73 -8.16 3.46
C SER A 55 -30.67 -9.05 4.27
N PHE A 56 -30.17 -10.21 4.68
CA PHE A 56 -30.81 -11.04 5.69
C PHE A 56 -30.43 -10.53 7.10
N GLY A 57 -31.09 -9.44 7.49
CA GLY A 57 -30.85 -8.74 8.75
C GLY A 57 -31.59 -9.33 9.97
N SER A 58 -31.47 -8.64 11.10
CA SER A 58 -32.14 -9.02 12.36
C SER A 58 -33.66 -9.06 12.25
N GLY A 59 -34.26 -8.18 11.43
CA GLY A 59 -35.71 -8.18 11.19
C GLY A 59 -36.21 -9.44 10.49
N THR A 60 -35.50 -9.90 9.45
CA THR A 60 -35.81 -11.16 8.74
C THR A 60 -35.66 -12.36 9.67
N LEU A 61 -34.57 -12.39 10.46
CA LEU A 61 -34.33 -13.45 11.42
C LEU A 61 -35.43 -13.52 12.49
N ALA A 62 -35.81 -12.40 13.09
CA ALA A 62 -36.87 -12.35 14.09
C ALA A 62 -38.24 -12.75 13.52
N ALA A 63 -38.50 -12.46 12.24
CA ALA A 63 -39.71 -12.91 11.57
C ALA A 63 -39.72 -14.44 11.37
N LEU A 64 -38.59 -15.04 11.00
CA LEU A 64 -38.45 -16.51 10.93
C LEU A 64 -38.51 -17.17 12.30
N GLU A 65 -37.90 -16.60 13.33
CA GLU A 65 -37.98 -17.12 14.70
C GLU A 65 -39.43 -17.19 15.18
N ARG A 66 -40.28 -16.23 14.77
CA ARG A 66 -41.73 -16.27 15.03
C ARG A 66 -42.47 -17.32 14.21
N LEU A 67 -42.01 -17.61 12.99
CA LEU A 67 -42.56 -18.68 12.16
C LEU A 67 -42.22 -20.06 12.74
N GLY A 68 -41.02 -20.20 13.31
CA GLY A 68 -40.50 -21.46 13.84
C GLY A 68 -39.76 -22.29 12.79
N ASP A 69 -39.29 -23.45 13.23
CA ASP A 69 -38.54 -24.39 12.41
C ASP A 69 -39.41 -25.04 11.31
N ILE A 70 -38.83 -25.23 10.12
CA ILE A 70 -39.52 -25.78 8.95
C ILE A 70 -39.07 -27.22 8.72
N SER A 71 -40.01 -28.14 8.53
CA SER A 71 -39.77 -29.57 8.39
C SER A 71 -40.92 -30.26 7.63
N MET A 72 -40.84 -31.58 7.43
CA MET A 72 -41.93 -32.35 6.79
C MET A 72 -43.26 -32.28 7.57
N SER A 73 -43.23 -31.96 8.87
CA SER A 73 -44.42 -31.82 9.71
C SER A 73 -44.88 -30.38 9.89
N SER A 74 -44.18 -29.38 9.33
CA SER A 74 -44.60 -27.98 9.45
C SER A 74 -45.64 -27.62 8.39
N ASN A 75 -46.72 -26.95 8.79
CA ASN A 75 -47.69 -26.38 7.86
C ASN A 75 -47.24 -24.98 7.41
N THR A 76 -46.22 -24.94 6.56
CA THR A 76 -45.58 -23.69 6.09
C THR A 76 -46.06 -23.32 4.68
N ASN A 77 -46.08 -22.01 4.39
CA ASN A 77 -46.38 -21.47 3.07
C ASN A 77 -45.50 -22.13 1.98
N SER A 78 -46.15 -22.61 0.92
CA SER A 78 -45.49 -23.28 -0.21
C SER A 78 -44.36 -22.46 -0.83
N ASN A 79 -44.51 -21.14 -0.94
CA ASN A 79 -43.47 -20.27 -1.49
C ASN A 79 -42.22 -20.20 -0.58
N ILE A 80 -42.37 -20.26 0.75
CA ILE A 80 -41.22 -20.34 1.67
C ILE A 80 -40.44 -21.64 1.44
N VAL A 81 -41.14 -22.76 1.22
CA VAL A 81 -40.49 -24.04 0.88
C VAL A 81 -39.76 -23.95 -0.46
N LYS A 82 -40.37 -23.32 -1.49
CA LYS A 82 -39.70 -23.09 -2.77
C LYS A 82 -38.42 -22.26 -2.60
N ILE A 83 -38.43 -21.25 -1.73
CA ILE A 83 -37.23 -20.45 -1.44
C ILE A 83 -36.13 -21.32 -0.81
N ILE A 84 -36.48 -22.24 0.10
CA ILE A 84 -35.52 -23.21 0.66
C ILE A 84 -34.92 -24.09 -0.46
N GLN A 85 -35.77 -24.65 -1.32
CA GLN A 85 -35.35 -25.51 -2.44
C GLN A 85 -34.46 -24.76 -3.43
N CYS A 86 -34.82 -23.52 -3.79
CA CYS A 86 -33.99 -22.61 -4.59
C CYS A 86 -32.64 -22.31 -3.94
N GLY A 87 -32.64 -22.04 -2.62
CA GLY A 87 -31.43 -21.83 -1.84
C GLY A 87 -30.51 -23.06 -1.86
N LEU A 88 -31.08 -24.27 -1.70
CA LEU A 88 -30.34 -25.52 -1.78
C LEU A 88 -29.66 -25.71 -3.14
N TYR A 89 -30.38 -25.47 -4.25
CA TYR A 89 -29.78 -25.52 -5.58
C TYR A 89 -28.65 -24.50 -5.75
N CYS A 90 -28.84 -23.27 -5.28
CA CYS A 90 -27.79 -22.25 -5.31
C CYS A 90 -26.56 -22.63 -4.47
N LYS A 91 -26.73 -23.49 -3.46
CA LYS A 91 -25.66 -24.03 -2.61
C LYS A 91 -25.08 -25.35 -3.14
N GLY A 92 -25.61 -25.90 -4.24
CA GLY A 92 -25.17 -27.15 -4.85
C GLY A 92 -25.80 -28.42 -4.27
N TYR A 93 -26.85 -28.31 -3.45
CA TYR A 93 -27.58 -29.43 -2.86
C TYR A 93 -28.86 -29.74 -3.66
N GLN A 94 -29.28 -31.01 -3.68
CA GLN A 94 -30.30 -31.50 -4.60
C GLN A 94 -31.62 -31.83 -3.87
N PRO A 95 -32.59 -30.89 -3.81
CA PRO A 95 -33.93 -31.17 -3.26
C PRO A 95 -34.88 -31.87 -4.26
N TYR A 96 -34.40 -32.21 -5.46
CA TYR A 96 -35.17 -32.88 -6.54
C TYR A 96 -36.45 -32.17 -7.02
N GLY A 97 -36.54 -30.85 -6.83
CA GLY A 97 -37.50 -29.97 -7.50
C GLY A 97 -37.81 -28.70 -6.71
N ILE A 98 -38.42 -27.71 -7.38
CA ILE A 98 -39.00 -26.51 -6.76
C ILE A 98 -40.50 -26.72 -6.60
N THR A 99 -40.87 -27.71 -5.79
CA THR A 99 -42.25 -28.21 -5.64
C THR A 99 -43.09 -27.36 -4.69
N GLY A 100 -42.43 -26.69 -3.74
CA GLY A 100 -43.09 -26.01 -2.63
C GLY A 100 -43.73 -26.96 -1.62
N VAL A 101 -43.35 -28.24 -1.64
CA VAL A 101 -43.71 -29.27 -0.66
C VAL A 101 -42.43 -29.71 0.05
N PHE A 102 -42.43 -29.65 1.39
CA PHE A 102 -41.26 -30.06 2.18
C PHE A 102 -41.31 -31.59 2.38
N ASP A 103 -40.79 -32.30 1.39
CA ASP A 103 -40.80 -33.77 1.32
C ASP A 103 -39.49 -34.39 1.82
N LEU A 104 -39.37 -35.72 1.67
CA LEU A 104 -38.17 -36.46 2.08
C LEU A 104 -36.93 -36.00 1.32
N ASN A 105 -37.05 -35.71 0.01
CA ASN A 105 -35.97 -35.22 -0.83
C ASN A 105 -35.42 -33.88 -0.31
N THR A 106 -36.32 -32.94 0.02
CA THR A 106 -35.93 -31.66 0.63
C THR A 106 -35.27 -31.88 1.99
N ALA A 107 -35.83 -32.78 2.82
CA ALA A 107 -35.26 -33.12 4.13
C ALA A 107 -33.86 -33.75 4.00
N GLU A 108 -33.61 -34.59 3.01
CA GLU A 108 -32.29 -35.20 2.73
C GLU A 108 -31.26 -34.15 2.28
N ALA A 109 -31.63 -33.27 1.36
CA ALA A 109 -30.75 -32.16 0.96
C ALA A 109 -30.40 -31.22 2.15
N ILE A 110 -31.32 -31.05 3.12
CA ILE A 110 -31.05 -30.35 4.37
C ILE A 110 -30.06 -31.12 5.27
N ARG A 111 -30.12 -32.46 5.30
CA ARG A 111 -29.14 -33.27 6.03
C ARG A 111 -27.75 -33.12 5.41
N ASP A 112 -27.65 -33.17 4.09
CA ASP A 112 -26.38 -33.05 3.36
C ASP A 112 -25.67 -31.72 3.66
N ILE A 113 -26.39 -30.60 3.61
CA ILE A 113 -25.79 -29.29 3.94
C ILE A 113 -25.38 -29.21 5.42
N LYS A 114 -26.17 -29.77 6.34
CA LYS A 114 -25.82 -29.77 7.77
C LYS A 114 -24.61 -30.64 8.07
N GLU A 115 -24.46 -31.77 7.38
CA GLU A 115 -23.26 -32.61 7.46
C GLU A 115 -22.03 -31.82 6.97
N ASN A 116 -22.15 -31.14 5.84
CA ASN A 116 -21.08 -30.29 5.30
C ASN A 116 -20.74 -29.08 6.20
N ILE A 117 -21.73 -28.50 6.87
CA ILE A 117 -21.56 -27.49 7.92
C ILE A 117 -20.81 -28.05 9.15
N GLY A 118 -20.81 -29.37 9.35
CA GLY A 118 -20.07 -30.06 10.41
C GLY A 118 -20.91 -30.55 11.59
N LEU A 119 -22.24 -30.59 11.45
CA LEU A 119 -23.15 -31.07 12.50
C LEU A 119 -23.18 -32.60 12.53
N TYR A 120 -23.18 -33.18 13.74
CA TYR A 120 -23.38 -34.62 13.91
C TYR A 120 -24.86 -34.98 13.89
N THR A 121 -25.18 -36.15 13.33
CA THR A 121 -26.53 -36.71 13.23
C THR A 121 -27.56 -35.66 12.75
N PRO A 122 -27.36 -35.06 11.56
CA PRO A 122 -28.20 -33.96 11.12
C PRO A 122 -29.64 -34.41 10.89
N ASP A 123 -30.60 -33.68 11.45
CA ASP A 123 -32.01 -33.81 11.10
C ASP A 123 -32.32 -33.08 9.77
N GLY A 124 -33.52 -33.30 9.22
CA GLY A 124 -34.00 -32.62 8.01
C GLY A 124 -34.73 -31.30 8.26
N VAL A 125 -34.44 -30.61 9.37
CA VAL A 125 -35.17 -29.41 9.82
C VAL A 125 -34.42 -28.13 9.47
N VAL A 126 -35.11 -27.13 8.92
CA VAL A 126 -34.55 -25.80 8.64
C VAL A 126 -34.81 -24.86 9.81
N THR A 127 -33.76 -24.58 10.58
CA THR A 127 -33.77 -23.55 11.62
C THR A 127 -33.60 -22.16 11.01
N PRO A 128 -34.00 -21.07 11.70
CA PRO A 128 -33.80 -19.70 11.21
C PRO A 128 -32.34 -19.39 10.82
N LYS A 129 -31.36 -19.94 11.55
CA LYS A 129 -29.94 -19.79 11.21
C LYS A 129 -29.53 -20.57 9.97
N LEU A 130 -30.06 -21.79 9.78
CA LEU A 130 -29.80 -22.53 8.55
C LEU A 130 -30.44 -21.85 7.34
N PHE A 131 -31.65 -21.29 7.50
CA PHE A 131 -32.29 -20.51 6.44
C PHE A 131 -31.41 -19.33 6.02
N LYS A 132 -30.87 -18.59 7.00
CA LYS A 132 -29.90 -17.52 6.72
C LYS A 132 -28.66 -18.02 5.97
N ALA A 133 -28.14 -19.18 6.37
CA ALA A 133 -27.01 -19.85 5.72
C ALA A 133 -27.32 -20.30 4.27
N LEU A 134 -28.56 -20.62 3.94
CA LEU A 134 -28.98 -20.96 2.57
C LEU A 134 -29.01 -19.74 1.64
N LEU A 135 -29.30 -18.55 2.18
CA LEU A 135 -29.50 -17.32 1.40
C LEU A 135 -28.31 -16.35 1.46
N ASN A 136 -27.10 -16.87 1.57
CA ASN A 136 -25.86 -16.11 1.48
C ASN A 136 -24.90 -16.74 0.45
N MET A 137 -23.67 -16.22 0.30
CA MET A 137 -22.68 -16.75 -0.65
C MET A 137 -21.69 -17.75 -0.06
N ASP A 138 -21.84 -18.13 1.21
CA ASP A 138 -20.90 -19.03 1.90
C ASP A 138 -20.90 -20.43 1.27
N SER A 139 -19.72 -21.03 1.10
CA SER A 139 -19.60 -22.43 0.70
C SER A 139 -19.43 -23.32 1.93
N TYR A 140 -20.13 -24.46 1.96
CA TYR A 140 -20.01 -25.47 3.03
C TYR A 140 -19.21 -26.71 2.58
N VAL A 141 -18.73 -26.69 1.34
CA VAL A 141 -17.77 -27.65 0.79
C VAL A 141 -16.43 -26.96 0.59
N GLN A 142 -15.35 -27.73 0.66
CA GLN A 142 -14.00 -27.19 0.46
C GLN A 142 -13.87 -26.62 -0.96
N LEU A 143 -13.41 -25.37 -1.06
CA LEU A 143 -13.14 -24.72 -2.35
C LEU A 143 -11.72 -25.02 -2.82
N ALA A 144 -11.45 -24.78 -4.11
CA ALA A 144 -10.09 -24.80 -4.64
C ALA A 144 -9.21 -23.81 -3.86
N GLY A 145 -8.00 -24.25 -3.48
CA GLY A 145 -7.10 -23.49 -2.61
C GLY A 145 -7.43 -23.56 -1.11
N GLY A 146 -8.58 -24.12 -0.73
CA GLY A 146 -8.96 -24.36 0.65
C GLY A 146 -8.17 -25.50 1.31
N SER A 147 -7.93 -25.37 2.62
CA SER A 147 -7.26 -26.37 3.45
C SER A 147 -8.25 -27.27 4.20
N GLY A 148 -8.02 -28.58 4.16
CA GLY A 148 -8.80 -29.55 4.93
C GLY A 148 -8.72 -29.33 6.45
N SER A 149 -7.57 -28.88 6.96
CA SER A 149 -7.40 -28.54 8.38
C SER A 149 -8.23 -27.31 8.77
N VAL A 150 -8.22 -26.26 7.92
CA VAL A 150 -9.05 -25.07 8.12
C VAL A 150 -10.54 -25.45 8.07
N ARG A 151 -10.93 -26.28 7.11
CA ARG A 151 -12.31 -26.77 7.01
C ARG A 151 -12.74 -27.54 8.26
N ASN A 152 -11.89 -28.42 8.78
CA ASN A 152 -12.18 -29.15 10.01
C ASN A 152 -12.44 -28.20 11.19
N ILE A 153 -11.64 -27.13 11.32
CA ILE A 153 -11.84 -26.10 12.35
C ILE A 153 -13.16 -25.35 12.13
N GLN A 154 -13.47 -24.94 10.90
CA GLN A 154 -14.73 -24.26 10.56
C GLN A 154 -15.94 -25.12 10.96
N GLN A 155 -15.91 -26.41 10.62
CA GLN A 155 -16.93 -27.38 11.01
C GLN A 155 -17.02 -27.57 12.53
N TRP A 156 -15.88 -27.64 13.21
CA TRP A 156 -15.82 -27.73 14.67
C TRP A 156 -16.43 -26.49 15.34
N LEU A 157 -16.10 -25.29 14.86
CA LEU A 157 -16.66 -24.03 15.34
C LEU A 157 -18.19 -24.00 15.16
N ASN A 158 -18.68 -24.31 13.96
CA ASN A 158 -20.11 -24.42 13.68
C ASN A 158 -20.81 -25.38 14.65
N ARG A 159 -20.27 -26.60 14.80
CA ARG A 159 -20.85 -27.62 15.67
C ARG A 159 -20.89 -27.21 17.15
N ASN A 160 -19.84 -26.58 17.65
CA ASN A 160 -19.74 -26.27 19.07
C ASN A 160 -20.52 -25.01 19.46
N TYR A 161 -20.66 -24.03 18.56
CA TYR A 161 -21.18 -22.71 18.92
C TYR A 161 -22.49 -22.32 18.24
N ASN A 162 -23.06 -23.11 17.31
CA ASN A 162 -24.33 -22.77 16.64
C ASN A 162 -25.52 -22.52 17.59
N HIS A 163 -25.48 -23.03 18.82
CA HIS A 163 -26.51 -22.78 19.84
C HIS A 163 -26.46 -21.35 20.41
N ARG A 164 -25.32 -20.65 20.31
CA ARG A 164 -25.13 -19.27 20.81
C ARG A 164 -25.83 -18.28 19.92
N LYS A 165 -26.61 -17.35 20.45
CA LYS A 165 -27.48 -16.45 19.65
C LYS A 165 -26.71 -15.70 18.55
N ASN A 166 -25.54 -15.15 18.86
CA ASN A 166 -24.78 -14.33 17.91
C ASN A 166 -23.79 -15.12 17.03
N PHE A 167 -23.70 -16.44 17.21
CA PHE A 167 -22.86 -17.30 16.38
C PHE A 167 -23.70 -17.90 15.23
N TYR A 168 -23.51 -17.39 14.02
CA TYR A 168 -24.13 -17.92 12.80
C TYR A 168 -23.24 -18.99 12.18
N PHE A 169 -23.81 -19.84 11.32
CA PHE A 169 -23.00 -20.77 10.55
C PHE A 169 -22.01 -19.98 9.68
N ILE A 170 -20.73 -20.33 9.81
CA ILE A 170 -19.63 -19.84 8.99
C ILE A 170 -19.38 -20.80 7.81
N PRO A 171 -18.76 -20.34 6.71
CA PRO A 171 -18.40 -21.22 5.62
C PRO A 171 -17.49 -22.36 6.09
N CYS A 172 -17.58 -23.50 5.39
CA CYS A 172 -16.71 -24.67 5.54
C CYS A 172 -15.90 -24.88 4.25
N ASP A 173 -15.38 -23.78 3.69
CA ASP A 173 -14.67 -23.69 2.42
C ASP A 173 -13.17 -23.99 2.51
N GLY A 174 -12.63 -24.12 3.72
CA GLY A 174 -11.21 -24.30 3.96
C GLY A 174 -10.37 -23.02 3.83
N LEU A 175 -10.99 -21.85 3.75
CA LEU A 175 -10.31 -20.56 3.65
C LEU A 175 -10.43 -19.77 4.97
N PHE A 176 -9.33 -19.18 5.40
CA PHE A 176 -9.35 -18.31 6.58
C PHE A 176 -9.72 -16.88 6.16
N SER A 177 -10.97 -16.49 6.44
CA SER A 177 -11.50 -15.17 6.11
C SER A 177 -11.72 -14.30 7.35
N ARG A 178 -12.04 -13.02 7.13
CA ARG A 178 -12.48 -12.09 8.18
C ARG A 178 -13.59 -12.67 9.06
N ASP A 179 -14.57 -13.34 8.45
CA ASP A 179 -15.71 -13.88 9.19
C ASP A 179 -15.30 -15.07 10.05
N ILE A 180 -14.34 -15.88 9.58
CA ILE A 180 -13.75 -16.96 10.38
C ILE A 180 -12.95 -16.39 11.55
N GLN A 181 -12.17 -15.33 11.35
CA GLN A 181 -11.45 -14.66 12.44
C GLN A 181 -12.42 -14.12 13.51
N LYS A 182 -13.51 -13.48 13.08
CA LYS A 182 -14.54 -12.98 13.99
C LYS A 182 -15.23 -14.12 14.74
N ALA A 183 -15.51 -15.24 14.07
CA ALA A 183 -16.10 -16.42 14.69
C ALA A 183 -15.16 -17.06 15.73
N LEU A 184 -13.85 -17.12 15.44
CA LEU A 184 -12.85 -17.56 16.41
C LEU A 184 -12.88 -16.68 17.68
N VAL A 185 -12.93 -15.37 17.53
CA VAL A 185 -13.03 -14.45 18.69
C VAL A 185 -14.35 -14.62 19.44
N TYR A 186 -15.47 -14.83 18.76
CA TYR A 186 -16.73 -15.18 19.43
C TYR A 186 -16.60 -16.46 20.25
N ALA A 187 -16.00 -17.51 19.68
CA ALA A 187 -15.80 -18.77 20.38
C ALA A 187 -14.93 -18.59 21.64
N ILE A 188 -13.83 -17.83 21.55
CA ILE A 188 -12.99 -17.45 22.70
C ILE A 188 -13.84 -16.73 23.76
N GLN A 189 -14.58 -15.71 23.38
CA GLN A 189 -15.45 -14.95 24.28
C GLN A 189 -16.49 -15.83 24.99
N TYR A 190 -17.03 -16.84 24.30
CA TYR A 190 -17.97 -17.77 24.91
C TYR A 190 -17.30 -18.75 25.88
N GLU A 191 -16.06 -19.16 25.63
CA GLU A 191 -15.26 -19.96 26.57
C GLU A 191 -14.76 -19.12 27.75
N GLU A 192 -14.57 -17.81 27.58
CA GLU A 192 -14.34 -16.84 28.66
C GLU A 192 -15.57 -16.65 29.57
N GLY A 193 -16.72 -17.25 29.20
CA GLY A 193 -17.97 -17.16 29.96
C GLY A 193 -18.81 -15.92 29.64
N LEU A 194 -18.49 -15.17 28.56
CA LEU A 194 -19.29 -14.03 28.15
C LEU A 194 -20.66 -14.50 27.62
N SER A 195 -21.71 -13.74 27.97
CA SER A 195 -23.06 -13.99 27.49
C SER A 195 -23.25 -13.49 26.06
N ASP A 196 -24.33 -13.92 25.40
CA ASP A 196 -24.72 -13.42 24.07
C ASP A 196 -24.98 -11.91 24.02
N SER A 197 -25.25 -11.24 25.14
CA SER A 197 -25.40 -9.77 25.14
C SER A 197 -24.07 -9.02 25.24
N VAL A 198 -22.99 -9.72 25.58
CA VAL A 198 -21.66 -9.13 25.80
C VAL A 198 -20.68 -9.53 24.70
N ALA A 199 -20.71 -10.78 24.26
CA ALA A 199 -19.87 -11.28 23.17
C ALA A 199 -20.16 -10.50 21.87
N ASN A 200 -19.11 -10.04 21.21
CA ASN A 200 -19.17 -9.13 20.06
C ASN A 200 -18.18 -9.49 18.93
N GLY A 201 -17.37 -10.52 19.11
CA GLY A 201 -16.38 -10.98 18.14
C GLY A 201 -15.22 -9.98 17.91
N ARG A 202 -15.01 -9.03 18.83
CA ARG A 202 -13.88 -8.08 18.79
C ARG A 202 -12.86 -8.41 19.88
N PHE A 203 -11.58 -8.36 19.54
CA PHE A 203 -10.47 -8.57 20.46
C PHE A 203 -10.22 -7.34 21.36
N GLY A 204 -11.21 -7.01 22.19
CA GLY A 204 -11.19 -5.84 23.07
C GLY A 204 -10.66 -6.13 24.49
N PRO A 205 -10.65 -5.11 25.39
CA PRO A 205 -10.05 -5.21 26.72
C PRO A 205 -10.57 -6.34 27.60
N THR A 206 -11.84 -6.73 27.47
CA THR A 206 -12.41 -7.86 28.22
C THR A 206 -11.81 -9.18 27.76
N THR A 207 -11.74 -9.42 26.44
CA THR A 207 -11.13 -10.63 25.87
C THR A 207 -9.64 -10.68 26.20
N GLN A 208 -8.94 -9.56 26.03
CA GLN A 208 -7.51 -9.46 26.38
C GLN A 208 -7.23 -9.85 27.84
N ARG A 209 -8.09 -9.43 28.77
CA ARG A 209 -7.94 -9.72 30.20
C ARG A 209 -8.26 -11.17 30.58
N LEU A 210 -9.18 -11.81 29.87
CA LEU A 210 -9.71 -13.13 30.24
C LEU A 210 -9.00 -14.30 29.54
N LEU A 211 -8.15 -14.03 28.55
CA LEU A 211 -7.33 -15.05 27.90
C LEU A 211 -6.46 -15.82 28.92
N PRO A 212 -6.49 -17.16 28.90
CA PRO A 212 -5.64 -17.96 29.77
C PRO A 212 -4.22 -18.07 29.22
N THR A 213 -3.26 -18.32 30.11
CA THR A 213 -1.94 -18.83 29.71
C THR A 213 -2.05 -20.34 29.48
N LEU A 214 -1.61 -20.80 28.31
CA LEU A 214 -1.61 -22.22 27.94
C LEU A 214 -0.20 -22.80 27.91
N SER A 215 -0.03 -24.01 28.40
CA SER A 215 1.26 -24.71 28.46
C SER A 215 1.06 -26.23 28.36
N ILE A 216 2.17 -26.97 28.28
CA ILE A 216 2.14 -28.42 28.11
C ILE A 216 1.26 -29.10 29.16
N GLY A 217 0.36 -29.97 28.70
CA GLY A 217 -0.56 -30.72 29.55
C GLY A 217 -1.94 -30.07 29.71
N ASN A 218 -2.15 -28.84 29.25
CA ASN A 218 -3.52 -28.31 29.13
C ASN A 218 -4.29 -29.05 28.02
N ASP A 219 -5.57 -29.37 28.25
CA ASP A 219 -6.39 -30.21 27.38
C ASP A 219 -7.86 -29.71 27.24
N ASN A 220 -8.06 -28.39 27.37
CA ASN A 220 -9.39 -27.78 27.34
C ASN A 220 -9.70 -27.08 26.01
N LYS A 221 -10.91 -26.55 25.86
CA LYS A 221 -11.34 -25.88 24.62
C LYS A 221 -10.50 -24.65 24.23
N PHE A 222 -9.88 -23.94 25.18
CA PHE A 222 -8.95 -22.87 24.82
C PHE A 222 -7.74 -23.40 24.05
N VAL A 223 -7.30 -24.63 24.32
CA VAL A 223 -6.24 -25.27 23.54
C VAL A 223 -6.70 -25.54 22.12
N SER A 224 -7.93 -26.04 21.91
CA SER A 224 -8.48 -26.18 20.54
C SER A 224 -8.53 -24.82 19.83
N LEU A 225 -9.01 -23.77 20.49
CA LEU A 225 -9.07 -22.42 19.92
C LEU A 225 -7.67 -21.86 19.62
N PHE A 226 -6.68 -22.17 20.46
CA PHE A 226 -5.29 -21.79 20.24
C PHE A 226 -4.66 -22.56 19.07
N GLN A 227 -4.90 -23.87 18.97
CA GLN A 227 -4.49 -24.69 17.82
C GLN A 227 -5.11 -24.16 16.52
N ALA A 228 -6.40 -23.77 16.55
CA ALA A 228 -7.06 -23.12 15.42
C ALA A 228 -6.34 -21.83 15.02
N ALA A 229 -6.05 -20.95 15.99
CA ALA A 229 -5.30 -19.72 15.77
C ALA A 229 -3.90 -19.97 15.15
N MET A 230 -3.18 -20.99 15.62
CA MET A 230 -1.88 -21.40 15.05
C MET A 230 -2.03 -21.86 13.59
N ILE A 231 -3.01 -22.71 13.29
CA ILE A 231 -3.27 -23.24 11.95
C ILE A 231 -3.66 -22.11 10.99
N PHE A 232 -4.51 -21.17 11.42
CA PHE A 232 -4.88 -19.99 10.64
C PHE A 232 -3.69 -19.05 10.35
N ASN A 233 -2.65 -19.10 11.17
CA ASN A 233 -1.40 -18.38 10.95
C ASN A 233 -0.33 -19.23 10.23
N ASN A 234 -0.72 -20.32 9.56
CA ASN A 234 0.13 -21.23 8.80
C ASN A 234 1.16 -22.01 9.64
N TYR A 235 0.84 -22.32 10.89
CA TYR A 235 1.61 -23.24 11.73
C TYR A 235 0.84 -24.56 11.90
N ALA A 236 1.29 -25.59 11.19
CA ALA A 236 0.68 -26.91 11.24
C ALA A 236 0.90 -27.57 12.62
N VAL A 237 -0.21 -27.80 13.32
CA VAL A 237 -0.27 -28.49 14.62
C VAL A 237 -1.46 -29.46 14.61
N PRO A 238 -1.45 -30.52 15.44
CA PRO A 238 -2.64 -31.32 15.68
C PRO A 238 -3.80 -30.43 16.17
N PHE A 239 -5.02 -30.77 15.76
CA PHE A 239 -6.25 -30.15 16.24
C PHE A 239 -7.02 -31.16 17.11
N ASP A 240 -6.41 -31.50 18.25
CA ASP A 240 -6.87 -32.54 19.19
C ASP A 240 -7.28 -31.97 20.56
N GLY A 241 -7.12 -30.66 20.76
CA GLY A 241 -7.39 -29.99 22.03
C GLY A 241 -6.35 -30.22 23.11
N VAL A 242 -5.16 -30.79 22.79
CA VAL A 242 -4.09 -31.05 23.76
C VAL A 242 -2.86 -30.17 23.48
N PHE A 243 -2.39 -29.47 24.51
CA PHE A 243 -1.18 -28.66 24.42
C PHE A 243 0.00 -29.60 24.61
N SER A 244 0.44 -30.21 23.50
CA SER A 244 1.52 -31.18 23.47
C SER A 244 2.89 -30.50 23.38
N GLN A 245 3.96 -31.29 23.53
CA GLN A 245 5.33 -30.84 23.24
C GLN A 245 5.46 -30.30 21.80
N LEU A 246 4.82 -30.98 20.84
CA LEU A 246 4.81 -30.55 19.43
C LEU A 246 4.16 -29.16 19.27
N LEU A 247 3.05 -28.90 19.95
CA LEU A 247 2.44 -27.56 19.94
C LEU A 247 3.38 -26.53 20.56
N SER A 248 4.01 -26.83 21.70
CA SER A 248 4.98 -25.93 22.35
C SER A 248 6.14 -25.56 21.42
N ASP A 249 6.69 -26.52 20.68
CA ASP A 249 7.79 -26.26 19.76
C ASP A 249 7.34 -25.41 18.55
N LYS A 250 6.12 -25.63 18.04
CA LYS A 250 5.54 -24.75 17.01
C LYS A 250 5.22 -23.35 17.52
N VAL A 251 4.86 -23.21 18.79
CA VAL A 251 4.70 -21.90 19.43
C VAL A 251 6.04 -21.15 19.49
N LYS A 252 7.15 -21.83 19.79
CA LYS A 252 8.49 -21.20 19.76
C LYS A 252 8.84 -20.70 18.36
N GLU A 253 8.57 -21.50 17.32
CA GLU A 253 8.78 -21.07 15.93
C GLU A 253 7.97 -19.81 15.59
N PHE A 254 6.70 -19.77 16.00
CA PHE A 254 5.84 -18.59 15.81
C PHE A 254 6.37 -17.38 16.59
N GLN A 255 6.69 -17.56 17.88
CA GLN A 255 7.22 -16.49 18.73
C GLN A 255 8.51 -15.90 18.16
N GLU A 256 9.45 -16.73 17.71
CA GLU A 256 10.65 -16.27 17.02
C GLU A 256 10.30 -15.48 15.76
N PHE A 257 9.37 -16.00 14.95
CA PHE A 257 8.92 -15.34 13.72
C PHE A 257 8.30 -13.97 13.96
N VAL A 258 7.55 -13.77 15.06
CA VAL A 258 6.90 -12.48 15.41
C VAL A 258 7.70 -11.64 16.41
N THR A 259 8.96 -12.01 16.68
CA THR A 259 9.89 -11.35 17.62
C THR A 259 9.40 -11.22 19.06
N LEU A 260 8.76 -12.27 19.56
CA LEU A 260 8.40 -12.46 20.96
C LEU A 260 9.45 -13.31 21.70
N PRO A 261 9.50 -13.24 23.04
CA PRO A 261 10.24 -14.22 23.83
C PRO A 261 9.81 -15.66 23.51
N THR A 262 10.77 -16.55 23.24
CA THR A 262 10.53 -17.93 22.79
C THR A 262 10.23 -18.88 23.96
N THR A 263 9.13 -18.62 24.66
CA THR A 263 8.70 -19.34 25.86
C THR A 263 8.08 -20.71 25.56
N GLY A 264 7.52 -20.90 24.36
CA GLY A 264 6.78 -22.12 23.98
C GLY A 264 5.43 -22.30 24.68
N ILE A 265 4.93 -21.25 25.34
CA ILE A 265 3.61 -21.21 25.99
C ILE A 265 2.69 -20.24 25.24
N GLY A 266 1.38 -20.51 25.27
CA GLY A 266 0.35 -19.60 24.75
C GLY A 266 0.04 -18.53 25.79
N ASP A 267 0.94 -17.57 25.98
CA ASP A 267 0.74 -16.38 26.82
C ASP A 267 -0.06 -15.28 26.08
N PHE A 268 -0.35 -14.17 26.79
CA PHE A 268 -1.13 -13.07 26.23
C PHE A 268 -0.54 -12.51 24.93
N GLN A 269 0.78 -12.28 24.87
CA GLN A 269 1.40 -11.71 23.68
C GLN A 269 1.33 -12.68 22.51
N THR A 270 1.51 -13.97 22.76
CA THR A 270 1.35 -15.02 21.74
C THR A 270 -0.08 -15.06 21.21
N TRP A 271 -1.08 -15.06 22.10
CA TRP A 271 -2.49 -14.96 21.72
C TRP A 271 -2.80 -13.71 20.90
N ALA A 272 -2.35 -12.54 21.36
CA ALA A 272 -2.61 -11.28 20.70
C ALA A 272 -2.02 -11.29 19.27
N SER A 273 -0.77 -11.73 19.11
CA SER A 273 -0.11 -11.82 17.79
C SER A 273 -0.81 -12.78 16.83
N LEU A 274 -1.49 -13.80 17.34
CA LEU A 274 -2.30 -14.72 16.51
C LEU A 274 -3.68 -14.15 16.14
N LEU A 275 -4.27 -13.30 16.99
CA LEU A 275 -5.68 -12.90 16.90
C LEU A 275 -5.93 -11.48 16.34
N VAL A 276 -4.95 -10.58 16.42
CA VAL A 276 -5.11 -9.20 15.95
C VAL A 276 -3.84 -8.73 15.27
N SER A 277 -3.98 -7.87 14.26
CA SER A 277 -2.85 -7.45 13.42
C SER A 277 -1.74 -6.75 14.18
N THR A 278 -2.07 -5.98 15.23
CA THR A 278 -1.13 -5.31 16.13
C THR A 278 -0.31 -6.25 17.00
N GLY A 279 -0.79 -7.48 17.21
CA GLY A 279 -0.44 -8.22 18.42
C GLY A 279 -0.80 -7.42 19.67
N ASP A 280 0.10 -7.46 20.67
CA ASP A 280 0.05 -6.58 21.84
C ASP A 280 0.60 -5.18 21.48
N PRO A 281 -0.24 -4.13 21.43
CA PRO A 281 0.19 -2.77 21.08
C PRO A 281 1.08 -2.11 22.16
N HIS A 282 1.27 -2.76 23.31
CA HIS A 282 2.13 -2.29 24.39
C HIS A 282 3.50 -2.97 24.43
N ARG A 283 3.82 -3.81 23.43
CA ARG A 283 5.18 -4.32 23.23
C ARG A 283 6.17 -3.18 23.17
N THR A 284 7.30 -3.34 23.85
CA THR A 284 8.44 -2.44 23.68
C THR A 284 8.97 -2.54 22.26
N THR A 285 9.09 -1.41 21.59
CA THR A 285 9.58 -1.31 20.21
C THR A 285 10.96 -0.68 20.16
N THR A 286 11.82 -1.18 19.25
CA THR A 286 13.15 -0.61 19.00
C THR A 286 13.21 0.21 17.72
N ALA A 287 12.14 0.22 16.92
CA ALA A 287 11.99 1.11 15.79
C ALA A 287 10.74 2.00 15.94
N CYS A 288 10.76 3.13 15.25
CA CYS A 288 9.60 3.98 15.06
C CYS A 288 9.58 4.52 13.64
N ASP A 289 8.48 5.14 13.23
CA ASP A 289 8.46 6.08 12.11
C ASP A 289 7.70 7.35 12.50
N THR A 290 7.98 8.45 11.81
CA THR A 290 7.33 9.73 12.09
C THR A 290 7.44 10.66 10.90
N ILE A 291 6.45 11.53 10.75
CA ILE A 291 6.47 12.65 9.80
C ILE A 291 7.31 13.85 10.30
N ARG A 292 7.96 13.77 11.47
CA ARG A 292 8.69 14.90 12.05
C ARG A 292 10.18 14.77 11.83
N GLU A 293 10.85 15.87 11.52
CA GLU A 293 12.32 15.94 11.48
C GLU A 293 12.95 15.40 12.77
N ILE A 294 13.99 14.58 12.63
CA ILE A 294 14.80 14.10 13.74
C ILE A 294 15.94 15.08 14.04
N THR A 295 15.63 16.08 14.87
CA THR A 295 16.65 16.99 15.43
C THR A 295 17.57 16.27 16.41
N SER A 296 18.67 16.93 16.79
CA SER A 296 19.62 16.36 17.78
C SER A 296 18.96 16.04 19.12
N GLU A 297 18.01 16.87 19.56
CA GLU A 297 17.24 16.65 20.79
C GLU A 297 16.33 15.42 20.64
N ARG A 298 15.59 15.33 19.54
CA ARG A 298 14.69 14.19 19.27
C ARG A 298 15.47 12.88 19.16
N ALA A 299 16.60 12.88 18.45
CA ALA A 299 17.47 11.71 18.32
C ALA A 299 17.96 11.20 19.69
N LYS A 300 18.41 12.11 20.57
CA LYS A 300 18.83 11.75 21.94
C LYS A 300 17.70 11.16 22.76
N VAL A 301 16.51 11.77 22.70
CA VAL A 301 15.35 11.27 23.43
C VAL A 301 14.91 9.89 22.91
N LEU A 302 14.93 9.68 21.58
CA LEU A 302 14.65 8.38 20.97
C LEU A 302 15.64 7.32 21.48
N LYS A 303 16.96 7.59 21.45
CA LYS A 303 17.99 6.69 22.01
C LYS A 303 17.77 6.39 23.49
N GLN A 304 17.46 7.41 24.31
CA GLN A 304 17.20 7.25 25.74
C GLN A 304 15.97 6.36 26.01
N LYS A 305 14.98 6.38 25.12
CA LYS A 305 13.79 5.53 25.18
C LYS A 305 13.99 4.12 24.61
N GLY A 306 15.19 3.80 24.12
CA GLY A 306 15.53 2.48 23.60
C GLY A 306 15.26 2.30 22.10
N TYR A 307 14.95 3.37 21.35
CA TYR A 307 14.88 3.30 19.90
C TYR A 307 16.28 3.20 19.28
N GLU A 308 16.37 2.43 18.20
CA GLU A 308 17.58 2.14 17.44
C GLU A 308 17.43 2.53 15.97
N THR A 309 16.20 2.53 15.45
CA THR A 309 15.89 2.80 14.04
C THR A 309 14.70 3.74 13.91
N VAL A 310 14.76 4.68 12.98
CA VAL A 310 13.66 5.61 12.66
C VAL A 310 13.29 5.59 11.18
N GLY A 311 12.02 5.39 10.85
CA GLY A 311 11.48 5.51 9.50
C GLY A 311 11.25 6.98 9.15
N ARG A 312 11.76 7.42 7.99
CA ARG A 312 11.62 8.81 7.52
C ARG A 312 11.28 8.87 6.04
N TYR A 313 10.54 9.91 5.66
CA TYR A 313 9.99 10.02 4.31
C TYR A 313 10.98 10.69 3.36
N LEU A 314 11.08 10.18 2.14
CA LEU A 314 11.92 10.78 1.08
C LEU A 314 11.32 12.07 0.52
N VAL A 315 10.00 12.21 0.57
CA VAL A 315 9.25 13.30 -0.08
C VAL A 315 8.14 13.83 0.82
N ASN A 316 7.66 15.04 0.52
CA ASN A 316 6.48 15.60 1.18
C ASN A 316 5.19 15.06 0.54
N ALA A 317 4.11 15.04 1.30
CA ALA A 317 2.79 14.72 0.74
C ALA A 317 2.33 15.82 -0.22
N SER A 318 1.71 15.44 -1.34
CA SER A 318 1.32 16.35 -2.42
C SER A 318 -0.02 17.06 -2.18
N HIS A 319 -0.83 16.63 -1.20
CA HIS A 319 -2.25 17.02 -1.08
C HIS A 319 -2.63 17.71 0.23
N THR A 320 -1.68 17.99 1.11
CA THR A 320 -1.96 18.53 2.43
C THR A 320 -1.00 19.67 2.76
N ASN A 321 -1.40 20.55 3.68
CA ASN A 321 -0.50 21.52 4.31
C ASN A 321 0.57 20.82 5.20
N GLU A 322 0.91 19.54 4.96
CA GLU A 322 1.91 18.74 5.69
C GLU A 322 3.35 19.28 5.53
N ASN A 323 3.57 20.25 4.66
CA ASN A 323 4.78 21.09 4.68
C ASN A 323 4.98 21.79 6.06
N VAL A 324 3.95 21.85 6.91
CA VAL A 324 4.04 22.35 8.30
C VAL A 324 4.68 21.33 9.27
N HIS A 325 4.94 20.10 8.84
CA HIS A 325 5.41 19.02 9.72
C HIS A 325 6.82 18.52 9.42
N ASP A 326 7.45 19.01 8.35
CA ASP A 326 8.79 18.58 7.91
C ASP A 326 8.81 17.06 7.62
N LYS A 327 7.78 16.59 6.89
CA LYS A 327 7.57 15.18 6.54
C LYS A 327 8.80 14.56 5.87
N LYS A 328 9.31 15.19 4.83
CA LYS A 328 10.53 14.72 4.15
C LYS A 328 11.76 14.85 5.06
N ILE A 329 12.79 14.05 4.76
CA ILE A 329 14.12 14.18 5.37
C ILE A 329 14.68 15.60 5.13
N GLN A 330 15.18 16.24 6.20
CA GLN A 330 15.74 17.58 6.19
C GLN A 330 17.25 17.58 5.98
N VAL A 331 17.80 18.73 5.55
CA VAL A 331 19.24 18.92 5.39
C VAL A 331 19.94 18.75 6.75
N GLY A 332 20.92 17.86 6.83
CA GLY A 332 21.65 17.58 8.08
C GLY A 332 20.97 16.55 9.00
N GLU A 333 19.74 16.14 8.71
CA GLU A 333 18.98 15.19 9.54
C GLU A 333 19.64 13.80 9.57
N LEU A 334 20.07 13.28 8.42
CA LEU A 334 20.73 11.97 8.33
C LEU A 334 22.05 11.94 9.13
N GLN A 335 22.84 13.00 9.05
CA GLN A 335 24.06 13.15 9.85
C GLN A 335 23.74 13.15 11.34
N THR A 336 22.64 13.80 11.74
CA THR A 336 22.17 13.83 13.13
C THR A 336 21.76 12.44 13.60
N ILE A 337 20.94 11.73 12.82
CA ILE A 337 20.51 10.35 13.12
C ILE A 337 21.73 9.44 13.32
N PHE A 338 22.67 9.43 12.38
CA PHE A 338 23.83 8.52 12.43
C PHE A 338 24.82 8.90 13.53
N LYS A 339 25.05 10.20 13.76
CA LYS A 339 25.95 10.69 14.82
C LYS A 339 25.47 10.28 16.22
N GLU A 340 24.17 10.27 16.47
CA GLU A 340 23.58 9.85 17.74
C GLU A 340 23.42 8.32 17.83
N GLY A 341 23.94 7.56 16.85
CA GLY A 341 23.93 6.10 16.86
C GLY A 341 22.54 5.50 16.61
N LEU A 342 21.68 6.24 15.92
CA LEU A 342 20.45 5.71 15.30
C LEU A 342 20.75 5.26 13.87
N SER A 343 19.85 4.44 13.36
CA SER A 343 19.75 4.03 11.98
C SER A 343 18.39 4.45 11.42
N MET A 344 18.16 4.32 10.11
CA MET A 344 16.89 4.70 9.51
C MET A 344 16.48 3.85 8.31
N PHE A 345 15.20 3.79 7.96
CA PHE A 345 14.71 3.18 6.72
C PHE A 345 13.83 4.16 5.91
N PRO A 346 14.03 4.29 4.59
CA PRO A 346 13.36 5.31 3.80
C PRO A 346 11.95 4.88 3.38
N ILE A 347 11.00 5.80 3.51
CA ILE A 347 9.59 5.62 3.15
C ILE A 347 9.25 6.56 1.99
N TYR A 348 8.54 6.07 0.98
CA TYR A 348 7.99 6.89 -0.10
C TYR A 348 6.46 6.93 -0.01
N GLN A 349 5.92 8.13 0.19
CA GLN A 349 4.48 8.39 0.26
C GLN A 349 4.19 9.86 -0.07
N THR A 350 3.71 10.12 -1.29
CA THR A 350 3.17 11.43 -1.73
C THR A 350 1.66 11.51 -1.46
N TYR A 351 0.97 10.42 -1.75
CA TYR A 351 -0.42 10.14 -1.45
C TYR A 351 -0.59 8.60 -1.41
N GLY A 352 -1.56 8.10 -0.66
CA GLY A 352 -1.79 6.65 -0.59
C GLY A 352 -3.14 6.24 -0.04
N GLY A 353 -4.11 7.16 0.00
CA GLY A 353 -5.36 7.02 0.76
C GLY A 353 -6.55 6.44 -0.03
N GLU A 354 -6.45 6.22 -1.34
CA GLU A 354 -7.53 5.65 -2.14
C GLU A 354 -7.04 4.92 -3.39
N ALA A 355 -7.84 3.97 -3.87
CA ALA A 355 -7.48 3.08 -4.99
C ALA A 355 -7.15 3.80 -6.30
N ASN A 356 -7.83 4.92 -6.60
CA ASN A 356 -7.69 5.64 -7.88
C ASN A 356 -6.28 6.21 -8.11
N TYR A 357 -5.55 6.50 -7.04
CA TYR A 357 -4.15 6.92 -7.13
C TYR A 357 -3.28 5.80 -7.72
N PHE A 358 -3.53 4.56 -7.31
CA PHE A 358 -2.69 3.42 -7.68
C PHE A 358 -3.02 2.95 -9.09
N ASN A 359 -2.08 3.18 -10.01
CA ASN A 359 -2.10 2.66 -11.36
C ASN A 359 -0.66 2.56 -11.90
N TYR A 360 -0.47 1.91 -13.04
CA TYR A 360 0.85 1.69 -13.63
C TYR A 360 1.65 2.97 -13.88
N GLN A 361 1.03 3.98 -14.49
CA GLN A 361 1.71 5.23 -14.83
C GLN A 361 2.16 5.98 -13.57
N GLN A 362 1.28 6.07 -12.57
CA GLN A 362 1.63 6.65 -11.26
C GLN A 362 2.78 5.89 -10.60
N GLY A 363 2.82 4.56 -10.75
CA GLY A 363 3.90 3.73 -10.23
C GLY A 363 5.27 4.03 -10.87
N LEU A 364 5.30 4.26 -12.18
CA LEU A 364 6.53 4.63 -12.90
C LEU A 364 7.08 5.98 -12.42
N GLU A 365 6.19 6.96 -12.26
CA GLU A 365 6.53 8.28 -11.72
C GLU A 365 7.01 8.19 -10.27
N ASP A 366 6.32 7.42 -9.44
CA ASP A 366 6.68 7.21 -8.03
C ASP A 366 8.01 6.49 -7.86
N GLY A 367 8.27 5.45 -8.66
CA GLY A 367 9.54 4.73 -8.66
C GLY A 367 10.72 5.63 -9.03
N SER A 368 10.57 6.42 -10.09
CA SER A 368 11.58 7.38 -10.55
C SER A 368 11.81 8.49 -9.52
N ALA A 369 10.75 9.08 -8.98
CA ALA A 369 10.84 10.13 -7.97
C ALA A 369 11.48 9.64 -6.67
N ALA A 370 11.14 8.42 -6.23
CA ALA A 370 11.75 7.79 -5.06
C ALA A 370 13.24 7.56 -5.25
N ALA A 371 13.66 7.05 -6.42
CA ALA A 371 15.07 6.84 -6.75
C ALA A 371 15.84 8.17 -6.78
N SER A 372 15.33 9.19 -7.48
CA SER A 372 15.95 10.52 -7.53
C SER A 372 16.08 11.14 -6.15
N ALA A 373 15.06 11.03 -5.30
CA ALA A 373 15.13 11.51 -3.92
C ALA A 373 16.17 10.74 -3.10
N ALA A 374 16.18 9.40 -3.21
CA ALA A 374 17.13 8.57 -2.49
C ALA A 374 18.60 8.87 -2.90
N GLU A 375 18.86 9.08 -4.19
CA GLU A 375 20.18 9.48 -4.71
C GLU A 375 20.57 10.87 -4.19
N GLY A 376 19.63 11.82 -4.17
CA GLY A 376 19.82 13.17 -3.64
C GLY A 376 20.18 13.21 -2.15
N TYR A 377 19.71 12.24 -1.36
CA TYR A 377 20.10 12.07 0.04
C TYR A 377 21.36 11.20 0.23
N GLY A 378 21.90 10.62 -0.85
CA GLY A 378 23.10 9.79 -0.83
C GLY A 378 22.86 8.36 -0.34
N PHE A 379 21.63 7.84 -0.41
CA PHE A 379 21.38 6.44 -0.07
C PHE A 379 22.15 5.51 -1.00
N LYS A 380 22.81 4.51 -0.41
CA LYS A 380 23.67 3.56 -1.11
C LYS A 380 22.85 2.57 -1.92
N SER A 381 23.46 2.02 -2.97
CA SER A 381 22.91 0.89 -3.70
C SER A 381 22.59 -0.29 -2.76
N GLY A 382 21.49 -0.98 -3.00
CA GLY A 382 20.89 -2.01 -2.15
C GLY A 382 19.98 -1.48 -1.03
N THR A 383 19.79 -0.16 -0.91
CA THR A 383 18.84 0.39 0.07
C THR A 383 17.41 0.03 -0.33
N THR A 384 16.62 -0.48 0.63
CA THR A 384 15.20 -0.74 0.41
C THR A 384 14.37 0.51 0.66
N ILE A 385 13.54 0.90 -0.31
CA ILE A 385 12.57 2.00 -0.17
C ILE A 385 11.17 1.40 0.00
N TYR A 386 10.46 1.78 1.07
CA TYR A 386 9.13 1.27 1.36
C TYR A 386 8.06 2.19 0.75
N PHE A 387 7.37 1.71 -0.28
CA PHE A 387 6.29 2.42 -0.98
C PHE A 387 4.95 2.18 -0.28
N ALA A 388 4.25 3.25 0.08
CA ALA A 388 3.08 3.18 0.95
C ALA A 388 1.75 2.97 0.20
N VAL A 389 0.98 1.97 0.65
CA VAL A 389 -0.43 1.74 0.35
C VAL A 389 -1.20 1.90 1.64
N ASP A 390 -1.73 3.11 1.88
CA ASP A 390 -2.17 3.56 3.20
C ASP A 390 -3.70 3.74 3.28
N PHE A 391 -4.43 2.69 2.88
CA PHE A 391 -5.88 2.62 2.97
C PHE A 391 -6.37 1.18 3.08
N ASP A 392 -7.66 0.98 3.37
CA ASP A 392 -8.27 -0.35 3.41
C ASP A 392 -8.49 -0.92 1.99
N ALA A 393 -7.41 -1.37 1.36
CA ALA A 393 -7.43 -1.98 0.04
C ALA A 393 -8.10 -3.36 0.06
N LEU A 394 -9.17 -3.50 -0.74
CA LEU A 394 -9.86 -4.77 -0.94
C LEU A 394 -9.17 -5.60 -2.02
N GLY A 395 -9.55 -6.88 -2.15
CA GLY A 395 -8.91 -7.78 -3.13
C GLY A 395 -8.97 -7.28 -4.58
N SER A 396 -10.05 -6.59 -4.96
CA SER A 396 -10.17 -5.93 -6.27
C SER A 396 -9.20 -4.78 -6.44
N ASP A 397 -9.02 -3.96 -5.41
CA ASP A 397 -8.10 -2.81 -5.44
C ASP A 397 -6.66 -3.31 -5.55
N ILE A 398 -6.32 -4.39 -4.85
CA ILE A 398 -5.00 -5.03 -4.96
C ILE A 398 -4.74 -5.48 -6.38
N THR A 399 -5.68 -6.23 -6.96
CA THR A 399 -5.52 -6.83 -8.30
C THR A 399 -5.51 -5.78 -9.41
N ASN A 400 -6.41 -4.80 -9.34
CA ASN A 400 -6.68 -3.87 -10.44
C ASN A 400 -5.88 -2.58 -10.36
N ASN A 401 -5.37 -2.21 -9.18
CA ASN A 401 -4.74 -0.91 -8.94
C ASN A 401 -3.32 -1.05 -8.36
N ILE A 402 -3.18 -1.76 -7.23
CA ILE A 402 -1.91 -1.82 -6.50
C ILE A 402 -0.86 -2.68 -7.23
N ILE A 403 -1.22 -3.87 -7.71
CA ILE A 403 -0.28 -4.70 -8.49
C ILE A 403 0.19 -3.95 -9.75
N PRO A 404 -0.68 -3.32 -10.56
CA PRO A 404 -0.24 -2.47 -11.66
C PRO A 404 0.68 -1.32 -11.23
N HIS A 405 0.39 -0.64 -10.12
CA HIS A 405 1.24 0.42 -9.58
C HIS A 405 2.64 -0.10 -9.22
N PHE A 406 2.74 -1.22 -8.51
CA PHE A 406 4.04 -1.83 -8.18
C PHE A 406 4.80 -2.37 -9.39
N ARG A 407 4.13 -2.76 -10.48
CA ARG A 407 4.80 -3.03 -11.77
C ARG A 407 5.40 -1.75 -12.36
N GLY A 408 4.68 -0.64 -12.29
CA GLY A 408 5.21 0.67 -12.67
C GLY A 408 6.42 1.07 -11.82
N ILE A 409 6.36 0.89 -10.50
CA ILE A 409 7.49 1.15 -9.60
C ILE A 409 8.70 0.32 -10.02
N ALA A 410 8.51 -0.98 -10.27
CA ALA A 410 9.59 -1.87 -10.67
C ALA A 410 10.27 -1.48 -11.99
N GLU A 411 9.53 -0.85 -12.90
CA GLU A 411 10.08 -0.32 -14.16
C GLU A 411 10.72 1.07 -13.99
N GLY A 412 10.12 1.94 -13.18
CA GLY A 412 10.57 3.33 -13.01
C GLY A 412 11.70 3.52 -11.99
N ILE A 413 11.88 2.60 -11.04
CA ILE A 413 12.91 2.71 -10.00
C ILE A 413 14.30 2.41 -10.55
N SER A 414 15.30 3.16 -10.10
CA SER A 414 16.72 2.86 -10.36
C SER A 414 17.07 1.45 -9.85
N PRO A 415 17.78 0.63 -10.64
CA PRO A 415 18.16 -0.73 -10.24
C PRO A 415 19.13 -0.77 -9.04
N ASN A 416 19.58 0.39 -8.56
CA ASN A 416 20.35 0.53 -7.34
C ASN A 416 19.49 0.37 -6.08
N TYR A 417 18.17 0.44 -6.13
CA TYR A 417 17.31 0.37 -4.94
C TYR A 417 16.39 -0.83 -4.97
N ASN A 418 16.12 -1.37 -3.79
CA ASN A 418 15.21 -2.51 -3.63
C ASN A 418 13.82 -1.98 -3.27
N ILE A 419 12.78 -2.69 -3.72
CA ILE A 419 11.40 -2.30 -3.49
C ILE A 419 10.88 -2.96 -2.21
N GLY A 420 10.45 -2.15 -1.26
CA GLY A 420 9.64 -2.56 -0.11
C GLY A 420 8.20 -2.06 -0.26
N VAL A 421 7.26 -2.78 0.34
CA VAL A 421 5.84 -2.37 0.39
C VAL A 421 5.44 -2.04 1.82
N TYR A 422 4.82 -0.87 2.02
CA TYR A 422 4.04 -0.58 3.22
C TYR A 422 2.56 -0.77 2.97
N GLY A 423 1.85 -1.47 3.86
CA GLY A 423 0.40 -1.65 3.76
C GLY A 423 -0.14 -2.77 4.65
N SER A 424 -1.42 -3.10 4.47
CA SER A 424 -2.05 -4.21 5.21
C SER A 424 -1.39 -5.55 4.88
N ARG A 425 -1.53 -6.55 5.76
CA ARG A 425 -0.93 -7.89 5.57
C ARG A 425 -1.23 -8.47 4.18
N ASN A 426 -2.48 -8.41 3.72
CA ASN A 426 -2.87 -8.90 2.40
C ASN A 426 -2.19 -8.16 1.23
N VAL A 427 -2.08 -6.81 1.32
CA VAL A 427 -1.36 -6.02 0.32
C VAL A 427 0.10 -6.47 0.26
N CYS A 428 0.77 -6.53 1.42
CA CYS A 428 2.15 -6.95 1.52
C CYS A 428 2.38 -8.36 0.97
N ILE A 429 1.51 -9.31 1.32
CA ILE A 429 1.57 -10.70 0.81
C ILE A 429 1.46 -10.71 -0.71
N GLN A 430 0.40 -10.13 -1.28
CA GLN A 430 0.12 -10.26 -2.71
C GLN A 430 1.13 -9.52 -3.59
N VAL A 431 1.60 -8.35 -3.17
CA VAL A 431 2.66 -7.64 -3.90
C VAL A 431 3.97 -8.43 -3.88
N SER A 432 4.30 -9.05 -2.73
CA SER A 432 5.51 -9.87 -2.59
C SER A 432 5.41 -11.18 -3.39
N GLU A 433 4.26 -11.86 -3.37
CA GLU A 433 4.01 -13.08 -4.15
C GLU A 433 4.00 -12.82 -5.66
N ALA A 434 3.62 -11.61 -6.08
CA ALA A 434 3.76 -11.16 -7.47
C ALA A 434 5.22 -10.87 -7.87
N GLY A 435 6.18 -10.95 -6.93
CA GLY A 435 7.60 -10.68 -7.17
C GLY A 435 7.94 -9.19 -7.29
N LEU A 436 7.07 -8.30 -6.78
CA LEU A 436 7.20 -6.85 -6.96
C LEU A 436 7.70 -6.10 -5.72
N ALA A 437 7.82 -6.79 -4.58
CA ALA A 437 8.46 -6.26 -3.39
C ALA A 437 9.27 -7.34 -2.67
N GLU A 438 10.47 -7.00 -2.23
CA GLU A 438 11.36 -7.92 -1.52
C GLU A 438 11.03 -7.99 -0.03
N LYS A 439 10.53 -6.89 0.54
CA LYS A 439 10.34 -6.70 1.99
C LYS A 439 9.03 -6.00 2.30
N SER A 440 8.49 -6.28 3.48
CA SER A 440 7.23 -5.67 3.95
C SER A 440 7.42 -4.84 5.21
N PHE A 441 6.82 -3.64 5.18
CA PHE A 441 6.53 -2.82 6.35
C PHE A 441 5.02 -2.86 6.60
N VAL A 442 4.58 -3.59 7.61
CA VAL A 442 3.16 -3.92 7.77
C VAL A 442 2.44 -2.84 8.56
N SER A 443 1.26 -2.40 8.12
CA SER A 443 0.38 -1.51 8.86
C SER A 443 -0.44 -2.27 9.91
N GLY A 444 0.24 -2.93 10.85
CA GLY A 444 -0.37 -3.78 11.88
C GLY A 444 -1.39 -3.05 12.77
N MET A 445 -1.21 -1.76 13.02
CA MET A 445 -2.08 -0.90 13.84
C MET A 445 -3.45 -0.64 13.24
N SER A 446 -3.58 -0.79 11.92
CA SER A 446 -4.85 -0.64 11.21
C SER A 446 -5.71 -1.89 11.35
N THR A 447 -6.13 -2.21 12.58
CA THR A 447 -6.93 -3.41 12.93
C THR A 447 -8.31 -3.44 12.26
N GLY A 448 -8.77 -2.29 11.77
CA GLY A 448 -10.01 -2.16 11.01
C GLY A 448 -9.88 -2.51 9.53
N PHE A 449 -8.66 -2.56 8.98
CA PHE A 449 -8.45 -2.86 7.56
C PHE A 449 -8.78 -4.33 7.29
N SER A 450 -9.57 -4.54 6.24
CA SER A 450 -9.97 -5.84 5.72
C SER A 450 -8.75 -6.70 5.37
N GLY A 451 -7.69 -6.10 4.81
CA GLY A 451 -6.44 -6.81 4.51
C GLY A 451 -5.62 -7.25 5.72
N ASN A 452 -6.02 -6.87 6.95
CA ASN A 452 -5.44 -7.32 8.21
C ASN A 452 -6.28 -8.41 8.91
N LEU A 453 -7.46 -8.75 8.36
CA LEU A 453 -8.40 -9.73 8.93
C LEU A 453 -8.43 -10.98 8.06
N GLY A 454 -7.96 -12.11 8.59
CA GLY A 454 -7.87 -13.36 7.83
C GLY A 454 -6.53 -13.58 7.12
N TYR A 455 -5.53 -12.73 7.38
CA TYR A 455 -4.21 -12.83 6.77
C TYR A 455 -3.10 -12.93 7.82
N PRO A 456 -2.15 -13.87 7.68
CA PRO A 456 -0.99 -13.96 8.54
C PRO A 456 -0.02 -12.80 8.28
N LEU A 457 0.92 -12.58 9.20
CA LEU A 457 2.01 -11.64 8.94
C LEU A 457 2.88 -12.16 7.76
N PRO A 458 3.23 -11.32 6.76
CA PRO A 458 3.95 -11.75 5.56
C PRO A 458 5.34 -12.30 5.90
N ARG A 459 5.81 -13.33 5.19
CA ARG A 459 7.08 -14.00 5.53
C ARG A 459 8.31 -13.09 5.46
N ASN A 460 8.28 -12.11 4.55
CA ASN A 460 9.32 -11.11 4.31
C ASN A 460 9.10 -9.80 5.10
N TRP A 461 8.29 -9.82 6.17
CA TRP A 461 8.14 -8.66 7.05
C TRP A 461 9.48 -8.31 7.72
N ILE A 462 9.79 -7.01 7.69
CA ILE A 462 10.94 -6.41 8.38
C ILE A 462 10.47 -5.50 9.49
N TYR A 463 9.42 -4.71 9.19
CA TYR A 463 8.81 -3.75 10.10
C TYR A 463 7.32 -4.07 10.26
N ASP A 464 6.78 -3.92 11.46
CA ASP A 464 5.34 -4.03 11.75
C ASP A 464 4.94 -2.88 12.67
N GLN A 465 4.14 -1.96 12.15
CA GLN A 465 3.64 -0.79 12.87
C GLN A 465 2.49 -1.21 13.78
N ILE A 466 2.60 -1.05 15.11
CA ILE A 466 1.65 -1.64 16.07
C ILE A 466 0.87 -0.64 16.91
N ARG A 467 1.31 0.63 16.98
CA ARG A 467 0.65 1.67 17.77
C ARG A 467 1.10 3.06 17.32
N GLU A 468 0.17 4.00 17.21
CA GLU A 468 0.47 5.44 17.07
C GLU A 468 0.41 6.13 18.43
N THR A 469 1.27 7.14 18.61
CA THR A 469 1.25 8.03 19.78
C THR A 469 1.33 9.49 19.37
N GLY A 470 0.55 10.34 20.04
CA GLY A 470 0.52 11.79 19.80
C GLY A 470 1.59 12.57 20.58
N PRO A 471 1.76 13.87 20.29
CA PRO A 471 2.58 14.76 21.13
C PRO A 471 2.09 14.79 22.58
N GLY A 472 3.01 14.64 23.52
CA GLY A 472 2.75 14.56 24.97
C GLY A 472 2.57 13.12 25.47
N GLU A 473 2.30 12.18 24.58
CA GLU A 473 2.27 10.76 24.89
C GLU A 473 3.69 10.20 24.94
N ASP A 474 3.87 9.15 25.73
CA ASP A 474 5.17 8.50 25.99
C ASP A 474 6.31 9.47 26.37
N GLY A 475 5.99 10.68 26.85
CA GLY A 475 6.97 11.71 27.22
C GLY A 475 7.74 12.32 26.03
N LEU A 476 7.15 12.29 24.82
CA LEU A 476 7.69 12.93 23.62
C LEU A 476 6.93 14.21 23.30
N ASN A 477 7.59 15.25 22.79
CA ASN A 477 6.91 16.49 22.36
C ASN A 477 6.43 16.43 20.90
N PHE A 478 6.46 15.23 20.29
CA PHE A 478 6.07 14.97 18.91
C PHE A 478 5.44 13.58 18.84
N GLY A 479 4.56 13.37 17.86
CA GLY A 479 3.95 12.07 17.62
C GLY A 479 4.85 11.14 16.80
N LEU A 480 4.73 9.84 17.06
CA LEU A 480 5.39 8.79 16.30
C LEU A 480 4.56 7.51 16.32
N ASP A 481 4.91 6.63 15.41
CA ASP A 481 4.39 5.28 15.35
C ASP A 481 5.43 4.28 15.86
N HIS A 482 4.98 3.36 16.69
CA HIS A 482 5.77 2.30 17.28
C HIS A 482 5.88 1.12 16.32
N VAL A 483 7.12 0.75 15.98
CA VAL A 483 7.41 -0.24 14.95
C VAL A 483 8.22 -1.38 15.55
N ILE A 484 7.70 -2.60 15.42
CA ILE A 484 8.47 -3.81 15.69
C ILE A 484 9.42 -4.04 14.51
N LYS A 485 10.69 -4.29 14.81
CA LYS A 485 11.73 -4.60 13.83
C LYS A 485 12.18 -6.06 13.99
N ARG A 486 12.16 -6.83 12.89
CA ARG A 486 12.59 -8.23 12.87
C ARG A 486 14.04 -8.42 12.49
N TYR A 487 14.41 -7.86 11.35
CA TYR A 487 15.77 -7.92 10.84
C TYR A 487 16.29 -6.53 10.62
N ASP A 488 17.62 -6.42 10.59
CA ASP A 488 18.26 -5.15 10.39
C ASP A 488 18.62 -4.94 8.92
N ASP A 489 17.80 -4.16 8.25
CA ASP A 489 18.08 -3.63 6.91
C ASP A 489 18.22 -2.10 6.89
N SER A 490 18.39 -1.52 8.07
CA SER A 490 18.41 -0.08 8.26
C SER A 490 19.71 0.54 7.73
N VAL A 491 19.60 1.76 7.24
CA VAL A 491 20.70 2.59 6.77
C VAL A 491 21.40 3.24 7.96
N ARG A 492 22.73 3.13 8.00
CA ARG A 492 23.59 3.73 9.03
C ARG A 492 24.55 4.80 8.49
N SER A 493 24.57 4.97 7.18
CA SER A 493 25.47 5.91 6.50
C SER A 493 24.96 6.15 5.10
N VAL A 494 25.09 7.39 4.64
CA VAL A 494 24.92 7.78 3.23
C VAL A 494 26.27 8.15 2.63
N VAL A 495 26.37 8.10 1.31
CA VAL A 495 27.49 8.77 0.61
C VAL A 495 27.21 10.27 0.59
N GLU A 496 28.25 11.11 0.58
CA GLU A 496 28.02 12.52 0.32
C GLU A 496 27.30 12.65 -1.04
N PRO A 497 26.14 13.32 -1.09
CA PRO A 497 25.48 13.57 -2.35
C PRO A 497 26.46 14.26 -3.27
N ILE A 498 26.72 13.69 -4.45
CA ILE A 498 27.45 14.41 -5.49
C ILE A 498 26.56 15.62 -5.80
N PRO A 499 27.02 16.88 -5.60
CA PRO A 499 26.16 18.02 -5.84
C PRO A 499 25.81 18.08 -7.33
N HIS A 500 24.58 17.69 -7.69
CA HIS A 500 24.03 17.96 -9.00
C HIS A 500 23.56 19.43 -9.00
N SER A 501 24.46 20.31 -9.44
CA SER A 501 24.28 21.76 -9.68
C SER A 501 24.24 22.70 -8.46
N LEU A 502 25.07 23.75 -8.53
CA LEU A 502 25.03 24.91 -7.65
C LEU A 502 24.90 26.16 -8.54
N TRP A 503 23.85 26.95 -8.32
CA TRP A 503 23.64 28.22 -9.01
C TRP A 503 24.63 29.28 -8.51
N VAL A 504 25.16 30.08 -9.43
CA VAL A 504 25.92 31.31 -9.16
C VAL A 504 25.14 32.47 -9.78
N SER A 505 24.76 33.46 -8.98
CA SER A 505 24.18 34.73 -9.45
C SER A 505 25.09 35.89 -9.04
N ASN A 506 25.31 36.89 -9.91
CA ASN A 506 25.78 38.20 -9.42
C ASN A 506 25.26 39.42 -10.21
N ILE A 507 25.44 40.59 -9.58
CA ILE A 507 24.61 41.82 -9.56
C ILE A 507 24.82 42.82 -10.72
N ASP A 508 25.64 42.53 -11.72
CA ASP A 508 26.12 43.57 -12.66
C ASP A 508 26.16 43.16 -14.15
N GLY A 509 25.41 42.12 -14.53
CA GLY A 509 24.88 41.99 -15.90
C GLY A 509 25.89 41.79 -17.03
N THR A 510 27.10 41.28 -16.76
CA THR A 510 28.10 41.02 -17.81
C THR A 510 28.89 39.73 -17.56
N LEU A 511 28.34 38.53 -17.86
CA LEU A 511 29.13 37.29 -18.05
C LEU A 511 28.29 36.06 -18.45
N ASP A 512 28.88 35.17 -19.28
CA ASP A 512 28.47 33.78 -19.57
C ASP A 512 29.57 32.81 -19.10
N GLY A 513 29.22 31.70 -18.43
CA GLY A 513 30.14 30.61 -18.05
C GLY A 513 29.40 29.36 -17.54
N PHE A 514 30.03 28.17 -17.59
CA PHE A 514 29.46 26.91 -17.10
C PHE A 514 30.37 26.20 -16.08
N ILE A 515 29.78 25.32 -15.26
CA ILE A 515 30.44 24.57 -14.16
C ILE A 515 30.57 23.10 -14.56
N GLU A 516 31.74 22.50 -14.35
CA GLU A 516 31.93 21.04 -14.37
C GLU A 516 32.41 20.58 -12.98
N VAL A 517 31.73 19.58 -12.41
CA VAL A 517 32.08 18.99 -11.11
C VAL A 517 32.67 17.60 -11.34
N LYS A 518 33.92 17.38 -10.89
CA LYS A 518 34.56 16.06 -10.87
C LYS A 518 35.14 15.77 -9.49
N LYS A 519 34.79 14.61 -8.92
CA LYS A 519 35.38 14.06 -7.68
C LYS A 519 35.41 15.04 -6.48
N GLY A 520 34.34 15.78 -6.26
CA GLY A 520 34.22 16.69 -5.11
C GLY A 520 35.02 17.99 -5.20
N GLN A 521 35.56 18.33 -6.37
CA GLN A 521 36.16 19.64 -6.65
C GLN A 521 35.28 20.43 -7.63
N VAL A 522 35.05 21.70 -7.30
CA VAL A 522 34.30 22.66 -8.12
C VAL A 522 35.30 23.50 -8.91
N TRP A 523 35.17 23.50 -10.24
CA TRP A 523 36.04 24.25 -11.14
C TRP A 523 35.30 25.46 -11.72
N TYR A 524 35.97 26.62 -11.72
CA TYR A 524 35.47 27.86 -12.32
C TYR A 524 36.24 28.13 -13.62
N PHE A 525 35.52 28.42 -14.70
CA PHE A 525 36.12 28.77 -15.99
C PHE A 525 35.80 30.22 -16.34
N TRP A 526 36.82 30.94 -16.81
CA TRP A 526 36.72 32.30 -17.31
C TRP A 526 37.46 32.39 -18.65
N GLU A 527 36.82 32.94 -19.68
CA GLU A 527 37.48 33.28 -20.94
C GLU A 527 37.69 34.80 -21.01
N LYS A 528 38.94 35.24 -21.12
CA LYS A 528 39.27 36.53 -21.71
C LYS A 528 40.15 36.28 -22.91
N GLY A 529 39.79 36.90 -24.03
CA GLY A 529 40.32 36.57 -25.35
C GLY A 529 41.85 36.42 -25.44
N ASN A 530 42.26 35.45 -26.25
CA ASN A 530 43.58 35.26 -26.89
C ASN A 530 44.84 35.72 -26.14
N GLY A 531 44.95 35.45 -24.83
CA GLY A 531 46.16 35.61 -24.04
C GLY A 531 46.20 34.64 -22.86
N ASN A 532 47.37 34.49 -22.21
CA ASN A 532 47.51 33.68 -20.99
C ASN A 532 46.49 34.15 -19.94
N ALA A 533 45.64 33.24 -19.47
CA ALA A 533 44.60 33.54 -18.49
C ALA A 533 45.00 33.00 -17.11
N THR A 534 45.12 33.90 -16.13
CA THR A 534 45.30 33.53 -14.72
C THR A 534 43.96 33.63 -14.02
N PHE A 535 43.54 32.58 -13.33
CA PHE A 535 42.26 32.52 -12.63
C PHE A 535 42.44 32.03 -11.20
N ARG A 536 41.51 32.44 -10.33
CA ARG A 536 41.48 32.05 -8.91
C ARG A 536 40.42 30.98 -8.71
N THR A 537 40.82 29.87 -8.10
CA THR A 537 39.92 28.78 -7.68
C THR A 537 39.86 28.76 -6.16
N TRP A 538 38.70 28.41 -5.60
CA TRP A 538 38.54 28.27 -4.15
C TRP A 538 38.65 26.79 -3.77
N ASP A 539 39.68 26.47 -2.99
CA ASP A 539 39.88 25.12 -2.44
C ASP A 539 39.06 24.97 -1.16
N PHE A 540 37.84 24.44 -1.27
CA PHE A 540 36.92 24.29 -0.13
C PHE A 540 37.46 23.36 0.97
N LYS A 541 38.35 22.41 0.64
CA LYS A 541 38.96 21.50 1.63
C LYS A 541 39.93 22.24 2.55
N ASN A 542 40.62 23.25 2.03
CA ASN A 542 41.66 23.98 2.75
C ASN A 542 41.30 25.46 3.04
N SER A 543 40.16 25.94 2.53
CA SER A 543 39.66 27.32 2.68
C SER A 543 40.65 28.40 2.20
N ILE A 544 41.31 28.17 1.05
CA ILE A 544 42.26 29.12 0.45
C ILE A 544 41.96 29.35 -1.03
N TRP A 545 42.29 30.55 -1.52
CA TRP A 545 42.29 30.85 -2.96
C TRP A 545 43.59 30.36 -3.58
N LYS A 546 43.49 29.61 -4.68
CA LYS A 546 44.62 29.15 -5.49
C LYS A 546 44.59 29.80 -6.86
N GLU A 547 45.72 30.34 -7.31
CA GLU A 547 45.88 30.86 -8.66
C GLU A 547 46.38 29.76 -9.60
N LEU A 548 45.73 29.64 -10.75
CA LEU A 548 46.10 28.73 -11.81
C LEU A 548 46.27 29.53 -13.11
N THR A 549 47.23 29.13 -13.94
CA THR A 549 47.47 29.79 -15.24
C THR A 549 47.25 28.82 -16.38
N LEU A 550 46.38 29.21 -17.32
CA LEU A 550 46.11 28.50 -18.57
C LEU A 550 47.00 29.01 -19.69
N TRP A 551 47.63 28.08 -20.39
CA TRP A 551 48.49 28.35 -21.54
C TRP A 551 47.88 27.71 -22.79
N PRO A 552 47.39 28.51 -23.74
CA PRO A 552 46.83 27.98 -24.99
C PRO A 552 47.88 27.19 -25.76
N GLN A 553 47.47 26.07 -26.34
CA GLN A 553 48.29 25.21 -27.17
C GLN A 553 47.87 25.33 -28.65
N PRO A 554 48.80 25.14 -29.60
CA PRO A 554 48.51 25.28 -31.04
C PRO A 554 47.41 24.35 -31.57
N ASN A 555 47.09 23.27 -30.87
CA ASN A 555 46.03 22.31 -31.24
C ASN A 555 44.64 22.68 -30.68
N GLY A 556 44.47 23.87 -30.12
CA GLY A 556 43.21 24.33 -29.52
C GLY A 556 42.95 23.82 -28.11
N THR A 557 43.90 23.13 -27.47
CA THR A 557 43.83 22.73 -26.06
C THR A 557 44.51 23.74 -25.15
N TYR A 558 44.31 23.66 -23.84
CA TYR A 558 45.01 24.50 -22.86
C TYR A 558 45.82 23.63 -21.90
N LYS A 559 47.08 24.01 -21.62
CA LYS A 559 47.87 23.46 -20.51
C LYS A 559 47.64 24.29 -19.25
N VAL A 560 47.25 23.64 -18.16
CA VAL A 560 47.04 24.28 -16.86
C VAL A 560 48.29 24.10 -16.01
N TYR A 561 48.76 25.15 -15.35
CA TYR A 561 49.87 25.08 -14.39
C TYR A 561 49.42 25.51 -12.99
N GLY A 562 49.75 24.70 -11.98
CA GLY A 562 49.48 24.87 -10.55
C GLY A 562 50.26 23.86 -9.69
N ASP A 563 50.08 23.90 -8.37
CA ASP A 563 50.88 23.13 -7.38
C ASP A 563 50.85 21.60 -7.55
N GLU A 564 49.86 21.05 -8.26
CA GLU A 564 49.71 19.59 -8.48
C GLU A 564 50.34 19.09 -9.79
N GLY A 565 51.02 19.96 -10.56
CA GLY A 565 51.65 19.64 -11.84
C GLY A 565 50.73 19.82 -13.06
N PRO A 566 51.28 19.85 -14.29
CA PRO A 566 50.54 20.27 -15.47
C PRO A 566 49.58 19.19 -16.03
N PHE A 567 48.34 19.59 -16.37
CA PHE A 567 47.36 18.76 -17.09
C PHE A 567 46.69 19.54 -18.25
N THR A 568 45.99 18.84 -19.15
CA THR A 568 45.47 19.40 -20.43
C THR A 568 43.94 19.40 -20.49
N LEU A 569 43.34 20.51 -20.94
CA LEU A 569 41.89 20.68 -21.16
C LEU A 569 41.55 20.76 -22.67
N TYR A 570 40.41 20.18 -23.07
CA TYR A 570 39.92 20.14 -24.45
C TYR A 570 38.65 21.01 -24.61
N PRO A 571 38.50 21.77 -25.72
CA PRO A 571 37.29 22.56 -25.97
C PRO A 571 36.12 21.69 -26.45
N ILE A 572 34.89 22.04 -26.04
CA ILE A 572 33.64 21.44 -26.54
C ILE A 572 33.23 22.22 -27.80
N LYS A 573 33.08 21.55 -28.94
CA LYS A 573 32.63 22.15 -30.21
C LYS A 573 31.11 22.09 -30.37
N TYR A 574 30.53 23.25 -30.69
CA TYR A 574 29.27 23.61 -31.36
C TYR A 574 28.04 22.68 -31.28
N TRP A 575 26.95 23.22 -30.73
CA TRP A 575 25.60 22.66 -30.78
C TRP A 575 24.89 23.15 -32.05
N GLU A 576 24.78 22.31 -33.07
CA GLU A 576 23.99 22.53 -34.29
C GLU A 576 22.71 21.68 -34.21
N GLY A 577 21.54 22.24 -34.56
CA GLY A 577 20.32 21.44 -34.76
C GLY A 577 19.57 20.96 -33.51
N LEU A 578 19.76 21.61 -32.35
CA LEU A 578 19.04 21.24 -31.12
C LEU A 578 17.56 21.63 -31.22
N THR A 579 16.68 20.63 -31.30
CA THR A 579 15.22 20.80 -31.23
C THR A 579 14.76 20.58 -29.80
N LEU A 580 14.11 21.59 -29.21
CA LEU A 580 13.58 21.50 -27.85
C LEU A 580 12.05 21.43 -27.92
N LYS A 581 11.49 20.36 -27.37
CA LYS A 581 10.04 20.12 -27.32
C LYS A 581 9.58 20.23 -25.87
N PHE A 582 8.64 21.15 -25.62
CA PHE A 582 8.20 21.46 -24.26
C PHE A 582 6.83 20.80 -23.99
N PRO A 583 6.74 19.86 -23.05
CA PRO A 583 5.51 19.09 -22.82
C PRO A 583 4.45 19.84 -22.00
N THR A 584 4.76 21.02 -21.46
CA THR A 584 3.83 21.87 -20.68
C THR A 584 3.89 23.33 -21.11
N LYS A 585 2.92 24.15 -20.67
CA LYS A 585 2.84 25.58 -20.98
C LYS A 585 4.06 26.32 -20.42
N PHE A 586 4.65 27.22 -21.20
CA PHE A 586 5.76 28.08 -20.75
C PHE A 586 5.52 29.54 -21.14
N TYR A 587 6.29 30.44 -20.50
CA TYR A 587 6.15 31.89 -20.66
C TYR A 587 7.43 32.50 -21.22
N LEU A 588 7.31 33.33 -22.26
CA LEU A 588 8.40 34.11 -22.83
C LEU A 588 8.33 35.55 -22.32
N ASN A 589 9.44 36.05 -21.74
CA ASN A 589 9.56 37.44 -21.32
C ASN A 589 10.08 38.31 -22.48
N LYS A 590 9.45 39.46 -22.70
CA LYS A 590 9.93 40.49 -23.63
C LYS A 590 10.86 41.43 -22.87
N GLY A 591 12.17 41.22 -23.00
CA GLY A 591 13.16 41.96 -22.22
C GLY A 591 13.08 43.49 -22.40
N CYS A 592 12.97 44.17 -21.26
CA CYS A 592 13.25 45.59 -20.97
C CYS A 592 12.36 46.68 -21.61
N ILE A 593 11.34 47.13 -20.86
CA ILE A 593 11.17 48.49 -20.28
C ILE A 593 9.77 48.54 -19.61
N SER A 594 9.78 48.81 -18.30
CA SER A 594 8.67 49.19 -17.39
C SER A 594 7.32 48.47 -17.35
N ASP A 595 6.91 47.61 -18.30
CA ASP A 595 5.63 46.89 -18.22
C ASP A 595 5.80 45.37 -18.41
N ASN A 596 5.75 44.62 -17.31
CA ASN A 596 5.73 43.15 -17.27
C ASN A 596 4.48 42.59 -17.98
N LYS A 597 4.58 42.22 -19.26
CA LYS A 597 3.57 41.40 -19.95
C LYS A 597 4.16 40.11 -20.48
N TYR A 598 3.81 39.01 -19.83
CA TYR A 598 4.15 37.63 -20.21
C TYR A 598 3.23 37.14 -21.34
N ARG A 599 3.76 36.35 -22.28
CA ARG A 599 2.94 35.61 -23.27
C ARG A 599 3.03 34.11 -22.97
N THR A 600 1.87 33.47 -22.81
CA THR A 600 1.75 32.02 -22.58
C THR A 600 1.76 31.29 -23.92
N LEU A 601 2.59 30.26 -24.06
CA LEU A 601 2.52 29.34 -25.20
C LEU A 601 1.91 27.99 -24.79
N PRO A 602 1.17 27.31 -25.69
CA PRO A 602 0.56 26.01 -25.39
C PRO A 602 1.58 24.91 -25.09
N ALA A 603 1.14 23.87 -24.39
CA ALA A 603 1.91 22.64 -24.23
C ALA A 603 2.10 21.97 -25.60
N GLY A 604 3.32 21.50 -25.90
CA GLY A 604 3.66 20.82 -27.15
C GLY A 604 4.36 21.68 -28.19
N THR A 605 4.55 22.99 -27.96
CA THR A 605 5.28 23.88 -28.87
C THR A 605 6.73 23.40 -29.07
N VAL A 606 7.14 23.31 -30.32
CA VAL A 606 8.50 22.94 -30.75
C VAL A 606 9.26 24.20 -31.12
N ILE A 607 10.45 24.38 -30.54
CA ILE A 607 11.35 25.49 -30.86
C ILE A 607 12.63 24.94 -31.48
N THR A 608 13.02 25.54 -32.61
CA THR A 608 14.28 25.26 -33.30
C THR A 608 15.15 26.52 -33.29
N LEU A 609 16.41 26.39 -32.88
CA LEU A 609 17.36 27.50 -32.84
C LEU A 609 18.16 27.54 -34.15
N ASP A 610 18.08 28.67 -34.87
CA ASP A 610 18.82 28.94 -36.10
C ASP A 610 19.82 30.09 -35.90
N HIS A 611 21.09 29.82 -36.24
CA HIS A 611 22.18 30.78 -36.09
C HIS A 611 22.24 31.84 -37.18
N THR A 612 21.53 31.69 -38.32
CA THR A 612 21.61 32.67 -39.42
C THR A 612 20.66 33.85 -39.28
N THR A 613 19.64 33.76 -38.40
CA THR A 613 18.65 34.85 -38.28
C THR A 613 18.42 35.33 -36.85
N GLY A 614 18.81 34.56 -35.82
CA GLY A 614 18.63 34.95 -34.42
C GLY A 614 17.17 34.98 -33.94
N PHE A 615 16.26 34.25 -34.63
CA PHE A 615 14.83 34.21 -34.29
C PHE A 615 14.36 32.82 -33.82
N ILE A 616 13.31 32.83 -32.98
CA ILE A 616 12.56 31.66 -32.52
C ILE A 616 11.34 31.50 -33.44
N SER A 617 11.17 30.36 -34.11
CA SER A 617 9.92 30.03 -34.80
C SER A 617 9.13 28.97 -34.03
N ASP A 618 7.82 29.21 -33.90
CA ASP A 618 6.82 28.21 -33.54
C ASP A 618 6.34 27.58 -34.85
N VAL A 619 6.34 26.24 -34.93
CA VAL A 619 6.10 25.52 -36.20
C VAL A 619 4.60 25.36 -36.50
N ASP A 620 3.69 25.56 -35.52
CA ASP A 620 2.31 25.06 -35.63
C ASP A 620 1.18 26.11 -35.67
N ASN A 621 1.42 27.42 -35.80
CA ASN A 621 0.30 28.38 -35.98
C ASN A 621 0.61 29.63 -36.82
N ASP A 622 -0.07 29.74 -37.96
CA ASP A 622 0.08 30.73 -39.03
C ASP A 622 -0.48 32.15 -38.73
N SER A 623 -0.47 32.63 -37.48
CA SER A 623 -0.92 34.02 -37.19
C SER A 623 -0.15 34.77 -36.09
N ILE A 624 0.91 35.45 -36.56
CA ILE A 624 1.51 36.77 -36.18
C ILE A 624 1.97 37.05 -34.72
N GLN A 625 3.27 37.35 -34.52
CA GLN A 625 3.88 38.71 -34.34
C GLN A 625 5.29 38.63 -33.71
N PHE A 626 6.21 39.27 -34.42
CA PHE A 626 7.68 39.26 -34.31
C PHE A 626 8.24 39.84 -33.00
N VAL A 627 9.34 39.26 -32.51
CA VAL A 627 10.21 39.85 -31.48
C VAL A 627 11.45 40.41 -32.18
N SER A 628 11.54 41.74 -32.28
CA SER A 628 12.71 42.43 -32.81
C SER A 628 13.81 42.51 -31.75
N ILE A 629 15.00 41.97 -32.04
CA ILE A 629 16.25 42.40 -31.41
C ILE A 629 17.06 43.09 -32.53
N ARG A 630 17.09 44.43 -32.54
CA ARG A 630 18.01 45.19 -33.40
C ARG A 630 18.76 46.23 -32.59
N GLY A 631 20.09 46.19 -32.72
CA GLY A 631 21.03 47.18 -32.20
C GLY A 631 21.25 48.38 -33.12
N TYR A 632 22.15 49.27 -32.68
CA TYR A 632 22.80 50.29 -33.53
C TYR A 632 24.31 50.29 -33.19
N LYS A 633 25.16 49.88 -34.14
CA LYS A 633 25.86 50.67 -35.19
C LYS A 633 27.04 51.51 -34.66
N ASN A 634 28.24 50.94 -34.72
CA ASN A 634 29.18 51.29 -35.81
C ASN A 634 30.39 50.35 -35.83
N SER A 635 30.74 49.96 -37.06
CA SER A 635 31.97 49.29 -37.53
C SER A 635 32.12 47.76 -37.40
N VAL A 636 31.96 47.15 -38.60
CA VAL A 636 32.56 45.93 -39.16
C VAL A 636 32.17 44.59 -38.54
N PHE A 637 31.45 43.81 -39.34
CA PHE A 637 31.03 42.43 -39.10
C PHE A 637 32.23 41.52 -38.80
N ASP A 638 32.19 40.88 -37.63
CA ASP A 638 32.59 39.47 -37.47
C ASP A 638 31.80 38.84 -36.30
N GLY A 639 30.91 37.90 -36.64
CA GLY A 639 30.44 36.81 -35.77
C GLY A 639 29.52 37.10 -34.58
N ASP A 640 28.23 37.30 -34.88
CA ASP A 640 27.02 36.87 -34.15
C ASP A 640 27.14 36.41 -32.67
N ARG A 641 26.66 37.25 -31.74
CA ARG A 641 26.16 36.83 -30.42
C ARG A 641 24.78 37.43 -30.18
N VAL A 642 23.78 36.58 -29.97
CA VAL A 642 22.44 36.95 -29.48
C VAL A 642 22.30 36.30 -28.10
N SER A 643 22.15 37.10 -27.05
CA SER A 643 21.88 36.62 -25.69
C SER A 643 20.40 36.80 -25.35
N GLY A 644 19.72 35.71 -25.00
CA GLY A 644 18.34 35.69 -24.50
C GLY A 644 18.26 35.03 -23.12
N TRP A 645 17.29 35.45 -22.30
CA TRP A 645 17.08 34.95 -20.94
C TRP A 645 15.95 33.92 -20.93
N ILE A 646 16.19 32.74 -20.35
CA ILE A 646 15.14 31.76 -20.02
C ILE A 646 14.97 31.77 -18.51
N HIS A 647 13.75 32.03 -18.04
CA HIS A 647 13.41 32.05 -16.62
C HIS A 647 12.58 30.81 -16.30
N PHE A 648 13.04 30.00 -15.34
CA PHE A 648 12.26 28.91 -14.78
C PHE A 648 11.66 29.38 -13.46
N PRO A 649 10.33 29.41 -13.29
CA PRO A 649 9.75 29.64 -11.99
C PRO A 649 10.14 28.47 -11.09
N THR A 650 10.61 28.79 -9.89
CA THR A 650 10.85 27.83 -8.81
C THR A 650 9.52 27.24 -8.37
N GLN A 651 9.08 26.18 -9.04
CA GLN A 651 8.21 25.12 -8.55
C GLN A 651 8.09 24.06 -9.66
N ASP A 652 8.41 22.83 -9.28
CA ASP A 652 8.07 21.59 -9.97
C ASP A 652 8.51 21.42 -11.43
N VAL A 653 9.81 21.22 -11.69
CA VAL A 653 10.23 20.37 -12.82
C VAL A 653 11.56 19.64 -12.52
N ASP A 654 11.55 18.33 -12.75
CA ASP A 654 12.68 17.40 -12.73
C ASP A 654 13.59 17.61 -13.96
N PRO A 655 14.90 17.93 -13.78
CA PRO A 655 15.88 18.08 -14.85
C PRO A 655 16.18 16.79 -15.64
N SER A 656 15.59 15.64 -15.33
CA SER A 656 15.81 14.37 -16.04
C SER A 656 14.79 14.10 -17.16
N SER A 657 13.76 14.94 -17.32
CA SER A 657 12.68 14.76 -18.31
C SER A 657 13.04 15.18 -19.76
N TYR A 658 14.32 15.39 -20.05
CA TYR A 658 14.79 15.72 -21.40
C TYR A 658 15.04 14.43 -22.22
N VAL A 659 14.27 14.23 -23.30
CA VAL A 659 14.62 13.23 -24.33
C VAL A 659 15.41 13.93 -25.42
N ILE A 660 16.71 13.64 -25.50
CA ILE A 660 17.51 13.92 -26.70
C ILE A 660 17.19 12.80 -27.68
N ASP A 661 16.37 13.08 -28.67
CA ASP A 661 16.10 12.12 -29.74
C ASP A 661 16.85 12.57 -31.00
N THR A 662 18.00 11.96 -31.27
CA THR A 662 18.49 11.85 -32.65
C THR A 662 19.22 10.50 -32.88
N PRO A 663 18.98 9.88 -34.05
CA PRO A 663 19.70 8.68 -34.47
C PRO A 663 21.01 9.03 -35.21
N PHE A 664 21.92 8.05 -35.22
CA PHE A 664 23.04 7.77 -36.15
C PHE A 664 24.49 7.87 -35.64
N ASN A 665 25.17 6.71 -35.82
CA ASN A 665 26.59 6.39 -36.02
C ASN A 665 27.68 7.27 -35.37
#